data_AF-A0A9D4TXW3-F1
#
_entry.id   AF-A0A9D4TXW3-F1
#
_cell.length_a   1.000
_cell.length_b   1.000
_cell.length_c   1.000
_cell.angle_alpha   90.00
_cell.angle_beta   90.00
_cell.angle_gamma   90.00
#
_symmetry.space_group_name_H-M   'P 1'
#
loop_
_entity.id
_entity.type
_entity.pdbx_description
1 polymer ?
#
loop_
_entity_poly.entity_id
_entity_poly.type
_entity_poly.pdbx_seq_one_letter_code
_entity_poly.pdbx_strand_id
1 'polypeptide(L)'
;MAAGAAGLDSDAESSHVPAPAERDCQEEQQPASDGKPQTDHSSDGDPLQQIRNDIAKRTTALLDQGPTWLAQRTLNEFNAEAAQLQKAGDYIAAVAVYHALFAKARRTNVTHPELYICHSNCAAAYLRLGLYTEAAQQADRCQTLAYGSLRRNYKGCASYIKSFLRKGEALLGLGAHREAVAALEKGLEIDPFNLDLKKALMDANQAVLRDLAEGRGRERKAIEYPEAKQRISYHPYAAPLHRIKTDDMLPLKLLTPFQAENDHHIKDTYNYVTIQTDIRMPKRHLQVLEDAAFNGPFQRAIEAAIKAVMAEDKDCRVLNLGSGAGLHAMMALRAGAHHVTAVERWLYLALASMECLSANKFTEDRFKVVYKRPTDLKLKEDVPVCCNLLVANIFDEGLLTSGIIPSMRHALGSLLTSDAILMPSSATVYVQAVQLRTADVCGFDMSAVNLYRWHPAYAAGTPLARDDIVALSEPKEVWYFDLGAPPDKSDVKTLDLEFTRSGRFNAVLFWFKMHLYGDVYLCTGPQEVGQGLRCLQPALQYIAGELPVEEGLVLPLVASHNTVRMRFDVESTEYLNLIKPDASFPHQHFSMLADERRCQAYQRAIQRAVRQRREQDGEVHVLDIGCGTGILSLMAARAGANSVVACDLHDSLCDVATKAASANKLSSQISVVSRDAAMLQRGREVRPMGANLVVADMFDSGLLADGFMWLLELTQRKVVTPGATVVPSAATLYCMGIEALTGHVAGFNMTPMNTFRWDSLYETIDLSDMPHRRLTKPCKVFEHFFDGERKGKSRESMLRLDVVAEGVMNAVVFWFDLHLDDCETLTNAPEGIGEGGVILAECGGSNDCVTAATAPAAAADAGGGVDDGKAAVVASPTSVCQHEELVGSTSSVSTGQPDAGEREGEVAADDFLPAGSFAGAKPGYVFKLGELGLGYYLDGRLSAPACTDPAAEQAAGKPVSAVEGVAATAQQPLPSQEAEAAAQSAKPVSPSDTQAAAADNVCSNIKPAQPDGAAAVATTAEAAPLPPLGPGPRHYWGQALQYLERAVAVQPGRKVALLARREDGRVKFSLRQGVGEYVERPPWKVEWGGGSSVENPHFQRVHYCQLLVTDFLQRVRCKRFPPIEKDMKMVLAHSGSLLLDPAALQEVYHQMVMLEKLHQVPEFSPATSVDAITKRPLRLH
;
A
#
# COMPACT_ATOMS: atom_id res chain seq x y z
N MET A 1 8.23 -46.32 41.67
CA MET A 1 9.36 -47.06 42.30
C MET A 1 10.36 -47.41 41.20
N ALA A 2 11.57 -47.87 41.56
CA ALA A 2 12.67 -48.06 40.61
C ALA A 2 12.92 -49.55 40.25
N ALA A 3 13.78 -49.76 39.25
CA ALA A 3 14.35 -51.00 38.75
C ALA A 3 13.42 -51.97 37.95
N GLY A 4 13.91 -52.60 36.86
CA GLY A 4 15.15 -52.27 36.12
C GLY A 4 15.69 -53.32 35.13
N ALA A 5 16.60 -52.83 34.29
CA ALA A 5 17.72 -53.50 33.60
C ALA A 5 17.51 -54.44 32.39
N ALA A 6 18.32 -54.15 31.35
CA ALA A 6 18.97 -55.04 30.37
C ALA A 6 18.16 -55.70 29.24
N GLY A 7 18.78 -55.81 28.04
CA GLY A 7 18.38 -56.79 27.02
C GLY A 7 18.47 -56.43 25.52
N LEU A 8 19.63 -55.97 25.03
CA LEU A 8 20.28 -56.27 23.73
C LEU A 8 19.52 -56.46 22.38
N ASP A 9 20.24 -56.08 21.31
CA ASP A 9 20.31 -56.68 19.96
C ASP A 9 19.13 -56.64 18.95
N SER A 10 19.26 -55.66 18.04
CA SER A 10 19.41 -55.77 16.57
C SER A 10 18.41 -56.49 15.64
N ASP A 11 18.35 -55.91 14.44
CA ASP A 11 17.91 -56.45 13.15
C ASP A 11 16.42 -56.54 12.83
N ALA A 12 16.14 -56.63 11.53
CA ALA A 12 14.92 -56.13 10.91
C ALA A 12 14.18 -57.22 10.12
N GLU A 13 12.87 -57.05 9.95
CA GLU A 13 12.21 -57.49 8.72
C GLU A 13 10.95 -56.67 8.39
N SER A 14 10.42 -56.90 7.19
CA SER A 14 9.41 -56.05 6.53
C SER A 14 7.95 -56.34 6.94
N SER A 15 7.08 -55.33 6.83
CA SER A 15 5.64 -55.56 6.63
C SER A 15 4.98 -54.48 5.75
N HIS A 16 3.85 -54.81 5.13
CA HIS A 16 3.18 -53.98 4.11
C HIS A 16 2.33 -52.85 4.69
N VAL A 17 2.28 -51.72 3.97
CA VAL A 17 1.27 -50.66 4.15
C VAL A 17 0.12 -50.87 3.15
N PRO A 18 -1.15 -50.93 3.58
CA PRO A 18 -2.31 -50.99 2.69
C PRO A 18 -2.68 -49.61 2.12
N ALA A 19 -3.21 -49.57 0.90
CA ALA A 19 -3.72 -48.35 0.29
C ALA A 19 -5.17 -48.03 0.76
N PRO A 20 -5.52 -46.75 0.99
CA PRO A 20 -6.87 -46.34 1.36
C PRO A 20 -7.84 -46.38 0.17
N ALA A 21 -9.13 -46.53 0.44
CA ALA A 21 -10.18 -46.60 -0.57
C ALA A 21 -10.77 -45.22 -0.90
N GLU A 22 -11.07 -45.00 -2.18
CA GLU A 22 -11.81 -43.84 -2.69
C GLU A 22 -13.32 -44.01 -2.42
N ARG A 23 -14.05 -42.89 -2.28
CA ARG A 23 -15.52 -42.84 -2.23
C ARG A 23 -16.05 -41.97 -3.37
N ASP A 24 -17.15 -42.39 -3.96
CA ASP A 24 -17.75 -41.74 -5.13
C ASP A 24 -18.19 -40.29 -4.87
N CYS A 25 -18.08 -39.46 -5.91
CA CYS A 25 -18.92 -38.27 -6.09
C CYS A 25 -19.98 -38.61 -7.14
N GLN A 26 -21.23 -38.23 -6.88
CA GLN A 26 -22.34 -38.37 -7.84
C GLN A 26 -22.57 -37.03 -8.53
N GLU A 27 -22.53 -37.01 -9.86
CA GLU A 27 -23.05 -35.92 -10.67
C GLU A 27 -24.50 -36.23 -11.05
N GLU A 28 -25.47 -35.51 -10.49
CA GLU A 28 -26.79 -35.37 -11.10
C GLU A 28 -26.88 -33.99 -11.75
N GLN A 29 -27.02 -33.96 -13.07
CA GLN A 29 -27.38 -32.77 -13.83
C GLN A 29 -28.82 -32.91 -14.34
N GLN A 30 -29.72 -32.06 -13.85
CA GLN A 30 -31.00 -31.77 -14.49
C GLN A 30 -31.10 -30.26 -14.69
N PRO A 31 -31.06 -29.74 -15.93
CA PRO A 31 -31.35 -28.34 -16.19
C PRO A 31 -32.86 -28.10 -16.14
N ALA A 32 -33.30 -27.18 -15.28
CA ALA A 32 -34.63 -26.59 -15.39
C ALA A 32 -34.68 -25.63 -16.60
N SER A 33 -35.87 -25.47 -17.19
CA SER A 33 -36.05 -24.78 -18.46
C SER A 33 -36.43 -23.31 -18.31
N ASP A 34 -35.73 -22.44 -19.04
CA ASP A 34 -36.30 -21.17 -19.53
C ASP A 34 -36.80 -21.34 -20.96
N GLY A 35 -37.81 -20.56 -21.36
CA GLY A 35 -38.30 -20.62 -22.74
C GLY A 35 -39.28 -19.53 -23.13
N LYS A 36 -39.03 -18.95 -24.32
CA LYS A 36 -39.98 -18.63 -25.41
C LYS A 36 -39.23 -17.89 -26.55
N PRO A 37 -39.80 -17.79 -27.76
CA PRO A 37 -41.08 -18.35 -28.23
C PRO A 37 -40.94 -19.49 -29.25
N GLN A 38 -42.04 -20.18 -29.52
CA GLN A 38 -42.14 -21.12 -30.64
C GLN A 38 -42.13 -20.38 -31.99
N THR A 39 -41.44 -20.96 -32.98
CA THR A 39 -41.85 -20.84 -34.39
C THR A 39 -42.45 -22.18 -34.79
N ASP A 40 -43.72 -22.20 -35.22
CA ASP A 40 -44.39 -23.44 -35.57
C ASP A 40 -43.91 -23.95 -36.94
N HIS A 41 -42.94 -24.86 -36.90
CA HIS A 41 -42.62 -25.74 -38.00
C HIS A 41 -42.90 -27.20 -37.60
N SER A 42 -43.59 -27.90 -38.48
CA SER A 42 -44.24 -29.18 -38.21
C SER A 42 -43.24 -30.31 -37.98
N SER A 43 -43.29 -30.89 -36.78
CA SER A 43 -43.08 -32.32 -36.49
C SER A 43 -42.25 -33.13 -37.49
N ASP A 44 -40.92 -33.01 -37.39
CA ASP A 44 -40.02 -34.16 -37.43
C ASP A 44 -39.07 -34.02 -36.23
N GLY A 45 -39.05 -35.02 -35.34
CA GLY A 45 -38.20 -34.98 -34.15
C GLY A 45 -36.75 -35.29 -34.51
N ASP A 46 -35.78 -34.66 -33.81
CA ASP A 46 -34.35 -34.93 -34.03
C ASP A 46 -34.08 -36.45 -33.99
N PRO A 47 -33.66 -37.07 -35.14
CA PRO A 47 -33.43 -38.50 -35.21
C PRO A 47 -32.34 -38.96 -34.22
N LEU A 48 -31.36 -38.11 -33.91
CA LEU A 48 -30.31 -38.41 -32.93
C LEU A 48 -30.87 -38.43 -31.51
N GLN A 49 -31.77 -37.50 -31.17
CA GLN A 49 -32.47 -37.52 -29.88
C GLN A 49 -33.41 -38.71 -29.74
N GLN A 50 -34.08 -39.15 -30.81
CA GLN A 50 -34.86 -40.38 -30.79
C GLN A 50 -33.98 -41.62 -30.56
N ILE A 51 -32.82 -41.71 -31.21
CA ILE A 51 -31.83 -42.77 -30.98
C ILE A 51 -31.33 -42.75 -29.52
N ARG A 52 -31.02 -41.58 -28.94
CA ARG A 52 -30.65 -41.46 -27.51
C ARG A 52 -31.75 -41.98 -26.58
N ASN A 53 -33.01 -41.63 -26.86
CA ASN A 53 -34.16 -42.09 -26.08
C ASN A 53 -34.33 -43.61 -26.16
N ASP A 54 -34.13 -44.22 -27.34
CA ASP A 54 -34.19 -45.69 -27.49
C ASP A 54 -33.00 -46.41 -26.84
N ILE A 55 -31.78 -45.84 -26.88
CA ILE A 55 -30.63 -46.34 -26.10
C ILE A 55 -30.96 -46.31 -24.61
N ALA A 56 -31.47 -45.20 -24.09
CA ALA A 56 -31.81 -45.04 -22.68
C ALA A 56 -32.90 -46.03 -22.26
N LYS A 57 -33.99 -46.13 -23.03
CA LYS A 57 -35.10 -47.06 -22.79
C LYS A 57 -34.65 -48.53 -22.79
N ARG A 58 -33.80 -48.94 -23.73
CA ARG A 58 -33.21 -50.29 -23.74
C ARG A 58 -32.22 -50.50 -22.59
N THR A 59 -31.47 -49.48 -22.18
CA THR A 59 -30.56 -49.53 -21.03
C THR A 59 -31.35 -49.79 -19.74
N THR A 60 -32.41 -49.01 -19.49
CA THR A 60 -33.28 -49.18 -18.31
C THR A 60 -33.93 -50.57 -18.31
N ALA A 61 -34.48 -51.01 -19.45
CA ALA A 61 -35.06 -52.36 -19.58
C ALA A 61 -34.06 -53.53 -19.44
N LEU A 62 -32.74 -53.27 -19.48
CA LEU A 62 -31.70 -54.25 -19.11
C LEU A 62 -31.38 -54.17 -17.61
N LEU A 63 -31.31 -52.96 -17.04
CA LEU A 63 -31.03 -52.74 -15.61
C LEU A 63 -32.18 -53.22 -14.69
N ASP A 64 -33.43 -53.13 -15.17
CA ASP A 64 -34.63 -53.50 -14.43
C ASP A 64 -34.85 -55.03 -14.34
N GLN A 65 -34.04 -55.84 -15.01
CA GLN A 65 -34.07 -57.32 -14.92
C GLN A 65 -33.53 -57.85 -13.57
N GLY A 66 -33.26 -56.94 -12.62
CA GLY A 66 -32.95 -57.23 -11.23
C GLY A 66 -31.45 -57.35 -10.94
N PRO A 67 -31.05 -57.18 -9.67
CA PRO A 67 -29.64 -57.25 -9.27
C PRO A 67 -29.00 -58.61 -9.55
N THR A 68 -29.78 -59.70 -9.62
CA THR A 68 -29.32 -61.04 -10.00
C THR A 68 -28.84 -61.11 -11.45
N TRP A 69 -29.58 -60.52 -12.41
CA TRP A 69 -29.18 -60.48 -13.82
C TRP A 69 -27.86 -59.72 -14.01
N LEU A 70 -27.73 -58.56 -13.34
CA LEU A 70 -26.45 -57.83 -13.31
C LEU A 70 -25.36 -58.65 -12.63
N ALA A 71 -25.62 -59.29 -11.50
CA ALA A 71 -24.60 -59.97 -10.70
C ALA A 71 -23.99 -61.18 -11.43
N GLN A 72 -24.83 -62.06 -11.98
CA GLN A 72 -24.41 -63.38 -12.49
C GLN A 72 -23.47 -63.34 -13.70
N ARG A 73 -23.54 -62.30 -14.54
CA ARG A 73 -22.80 -62.24 -15.82
C ARG A 73 -21.44 -61.57 -15.71
N THR A 74 -20.38 -62.13 -16.31
CA THR A 74 -19.05 -61.48 -16.30
C THR A 74 -18.99 -60.29 -17.28
N LEU A 75 -18.08 -59.35 -17.03
CA LEU A 75 -17.87 -58.19 -17.91
C LEU A 75 -17.44 -58.60 -19.34
N ASN A 76 -16.82 -59.77 -19.48
CA ASN A 76 -16.47 -60.36 -20.77
C ASN A 76 -17.70 -60.86 -21.53
N GLU A 77 -18.71 -61.42 -20.85
CA GLU A 77 -19.98 -61.80 -21.49
C GLU A 77 -20.76 -60.58 -21.98
N PHE A 78 -20.79 -59.49 -21.21
CA PHE A 78 -21.40 -58.22 -21.64
C PHE A 78 -20.70 -57.65 -22.88
N ASN A 79 -19.35 -57.63 -22.89
CA ASN A 79 -18.59 -57.16 -24.05
C ASN A 79 -18.76 -58.10 -25.28
N ALA A 80 -18.84 -59.42 -25.06
CA ALA A 80 -19.06 -60.39 -26.13
C ALA A 80 -20.47 -60.26 -26.76
N GLU A 81 -21.51 -60.09 -25.93
CA GLU A 81 -22.88 -59.81 -26.39
C GLU A 81 -22.95 -58.49 -27.18
N ALA A 82 -22.43 -57.40 -26.63
CA ALA A 82 -22.41 -56.11 -27.32
C ALA A 82 -21.63 -56.18 -28.66
N ALA A 83 -20.53 -56.92 -28.70
CA ALA A 83 -19.78 -57.16 -29.94
C ALA A 83 -20.50 -58.09 -30.95
N GLN A 84 -21.40 -58.98 -30.49
CA GLN A 84 -22.29 -59.74 -31.38
C GLN A 84 -23.40 -58.84 -31.94
N LEU A 85 -24.00 -57.99 -31.11
CA LEU A 85 -25.02 -57.00 -31.53
C LEU A 85 -24.45 -56.00 -32.56
N GLN A 86 -23.21 -55.52 -32.37
CA GLN A 86 -22.51 -54.71 -33.38
C GLN A 86 -22.31 -55.44 -34.73
N LYS A 87 -22.07 -56.76 -34.70
CA LYS A 87 -21.93 -57.58 -35.92
C LYS A 87 -23.28 -57.87 -36.59
N ALA A 88 -24.37 -57.91 -35.82
CA ALA A 88 -25.73 -58.02 -36.31
C ALA A 88 -26.31 -56.68 -36.82
N GLY A 89 -25.65 -55.55 -36.54
CA GLY A 89 -26.06 -54.21 -36.96
C GLY A 89 -26.96 -53.47 -35.97
N ASP A 90 -27.39 -54.08 -34.86
CA ASP A 90 -28.16 -53.38 -33.82
C ASP A 90 -27.21 -52.62 -32.88
N TYR A 91 -26.75 -51.47 -33.36
CA TYR A 91 -25.88 -50.57 -32.60
C TYR A 91 -26.59 -49.97 -31.38
N ILE A 92 -27.93 -49.82 -31.40
CA ILE A 92 -28.72 -49.29 -30.28
C ILE A 92 -28.72 -50.28 -29.12
N ALA A 93 -28.97 -51.57 -29.39
CA ALA A 93 -28.81 -52.65 -28.41
C ALA A 93 -27.37 -52.74 -27.90
N ALA A 94 -26.37 -52.65 -28.80
CA ALA A 94 -24.97 -52.75 -28.41
C ALA A 94 -24.56 -51.63 -27.43
N VAL A 95 -24.97 -50.38 -27.65
CA VAL A 95 -24.70 -49.27 -26.71
C VAL A 95 -25.45 -49.51 -25.39
N ALA A 96 -26.70 -49.96 -25.41
CA ALA A 96 -27.45 -50.25 -24.18
C ALA A 96 -26.79 -51.35 -23.32
N VAL A 97 -26.25 -52.40 -23.95
CA VAL A 97 -25.46 -53.45 -23.25
C VAL A 97 -24.13 -52.89 -22.73
N TYR A 98 -23.45 -52.01 -23.46
CA TYR A 98 -22.27 -51.29 -22.93
C TYR A 98 -22.61 -50.36 -21.76
N HIS A 99 -23.77 -49.69 -21.77
CA HIS A 99 -24.23 -48.89 -20.64
C HIS A 99 -24.53 -49.75 -19.40
N ALA A 100 -25.16 -50.93 -19.57
CA ALA A 100 -25.33 -51.89 -18.48
C ALA A 100 -23.96 -52.39 -17.94
N LEU A 101 -22.98 -52.64 -18.82
CA LEU A 101 -21.60 -52.99 -18.45
C LEU A 101 -20.95 -51.88 -17.60
N PHE A 102 -20.99 -50.62 -18.03
CA PHE A 102 -20.41 -49.49 -17.30
C PHE A 102 -21.20 -49.12 -16.02
N ALA A 103 -22.49 -49.42 -15.95
CA ALA A 103 -23.28 -49.34 -14.72
C ALA A 103 -22.85 -50.43 -13.73
N LYS A 104 -22.64 -51.67 -14.18
CA LYS A 104 -22.09 -52.75 -13.33
C LYS A 104 -20.70 -52.39 -12.81
N ALA A 105 -19.77 -52.03 -13.70
CA ALA A 105 -18.38 -51.77 -13.34
C ALA A 105 -18.23 -50.71 -12.24
N ARG A 106 -19.02 -49.63 -12.32
CA ARG A 106 -19.14 -48.61 -11.26
C ARG A 106 -19.74 -49.19 -9.98
N ARG A 107 -20.94 -49.79 -10.04
CA ARG A 107 -21.65 -50.35 -8.87
C ARG A 107 -20.85 -51.44 -8.12
N THR A 108 -19.94 -52.16 -8.78
CA THR A 108 -19.09 -53.16 -8.13
C THR A 108 -17.69 -52.66 -7.76
N ASN A 109 -17.31 -51.43 -8.16
CA ASN A 109 -15.97 -50.86 -8.02
C ASN A 109 -14.83 -51.82 -8.44
N VAL A 110 -14.97 -52.46 -9.62
CA VAL A 110 -13.98 -53.42 -10.15
C VAL A 110 -13.33 -52.86 -11.41
N THR A 111 -12.03 -52.53 -11.32
CA THR A 111 -11.21 -52.16 -12.47
C THR A 111 -10.85 -53.39 -13.31
N HIS A 112 -11.71 -53.73 -14.28
CA HIS A 112 -11.45 -54.87 -15.18
C HIS A 112 -10.25 -54.59 -16.11
N PRO A 113 -9.29 -55.52 -16.29
CA PRO A 113 -8.09 -55.29 -17.09
C PRO A 113 -8.36 -54.80 -18.52
N GLU A 114 -9.46 -55.25 -19.13
CA GLU A 114 -9.82 -54.93 -20.52
C GLU A 114 -10.91 -53.85 -20.66
N LEU A 115 -11.23 -53.10 -19.59
CA LEU A 115 -12.31 -52.08 -19.62
C LEU A 115 -12.10 -51.01 -20.71
N TYR A 116 -10.84 -50.68 -21.03
CA TYR A 116 -10.49 -49.78 -22.14
C TYR A 116 -10.96 -50.31 -23.51
N ILE A 117 -10.96 -51.64 -23.72
CA ILE A 117 -11.46 -52.25 -24.97
C ILE A 117 -12.98 -52.04 -25.09
N CYS A 118 -13.70 -52.15 -23.98
CA CYS A 118 -15.14 -51.90 -23.93
C CYS A 118 -15.49 -50.45 -24.29
N HIS A 119 -14.77 -49.46 -23.72
CA HIS A 119 -14.93 -48.04 -24.10
C HIS A 119 -14.59 -47.80 -25.58
N SER A 120 -13.50 -48.39 -26.08
CA SER A 120 -13.11 -48.30 -27.49
C SER A 120 -14.21 -48.81 -28.43
N ASN A 121 -14.81 -49.97 -28.10
CA ASN A 121 -15.87 -50.56 -28.92
C ASN A 121 -17.21 -49.84 -28.78
N CYS A 122 -17.52 -49.28 -27.59
CA CYS A 122 -18.69 -48.41 -27.40
C CYS A 122 -18.60 -47.16 -28.30
N ALA A 123 -17.43 -46.51 -28.36
CA ALA A 123 -17.19 -45.38 -29.26
C ALA A 123 -17.49 -45.74 -30.74
N ALA A 124 -17.15 -46.96 -31.17
CA ALA A 124 -17.43 -47.41 -32.54
C ALA A 124 -18.93 -47.63 -32.84
N ALA A 125 -19.75 -48.00 -31.86
CA ALA A 125 -21.21 -48.02 -32.05
C ALA A 125 -21.78 -46.60 -32.12
N TYR A 126 -21.31 -45.69 -31.26
CA TYR A 126 -21.73 -44.28 -31.31
C TYR A 126 -21.38 -43.60 -32.65
N LEU A 127 -20.20 -43.85 -33.21
CA LEU A 127 -19.83 -43.41 -34.57
C LEU A 127 -20.78 -43.93 -35.66
N ARG A 128 -21.28 -45.17 -35.52
CA ARG A 128 -22.25 -45.77 -36.47
C ARG A 128 -23.68 -45.25 -36.28
N LEU A 129 -23.96 -44.56 -35.18
CA LEU A 129 -25.25 -43.93 -34.88
C LEU A 129 -25.26 -42.41 -35.13
N GLY A 130 -24.15 -41.81 -35.59
CA GLY A 130 -24.04 -40.35 -35.77
C GLY A 130 -23.92 -39.55 -34.47
N LEU A 131 -23.76 -40.23 -33.33
CA LEU A 131 -23.67 -39.65 -31.99
C LEU A 131 -22.20 -39.32 -31.67
N TYR A 132 -21.69 -38.30 -32.35
CA TYR A 132 -20.26 -38.00 -32.40
C TYR A 132 -19.69 -37.46 -31.08
N THR A 133 -20.45 -36.67 -30.32
CA THR A 133 -20.03 -36.16 -29.00
C THR A 133 -19.79 -37.31 -28.02
N GLU A 134 -20.73 -38.25 -28.00
CA GLU A 134 -20.69 -39.46 -27.19
C GLU A 134 -19.55 -40.38 -27.64
N ALA A 135 -19.32 -40.52 -28.95
CA ALA A 135 -18.18 -41.26 -29.48
C ALA A 135 -16.82 -40.68 -29.03
N ALA A 136 -16.65 -39.35 -29.07
CA ALA A 136 -15.43 -38.69 -28.61
C ALA A 136 -15.19 -38.92 -27.11
N GLN A 137 -16.21 -38.78 -26.27
CA GLN A 137 -16.13 -39.05 -24.82
C GLN A 137 -15.75 -40.51 -24.51
N GLN A 138 -16.30 -41.48 -25.23
CA GLN A 138 -15.93 -42.89 -25.07
C GLN A 138 -14.51 -43.18 -25.58
N ALA A 139 -14.05 -42.48 -26.62
CA ALA A 139 -12.68 -42.56 -27.11
C ALA A 139 -11.66 -41.99 -26.10
N ASP A 140 -11.96 -40.87 -25.45
CA ASP A 140 -11.09 -40.31 -24.39
C ASP A 140 -11.04 -41.21 -23.15
N ARG A 141 -12.18 -41.76 -22.69
CA ARG A 141 -12.17 -42.75 -21.60
C ARG A 141 -11.37 -44.01 -21.96
N CYS A 142 -11.36 -44.41 -23.23
CA CYS A 142 -10.46 -45.45 -23.72
C CYS A 142 -8.98 -45.04 -23.61
N GLN A 143 -8.61 -43.82 -24.03
CA GLN A 143 -7.24 -43.31 -23.95
C GLN A 143 -6.72 -43.31 -22.51
N THR A 144 -7.47 -42.73 -21.56
CA THR A 144 -7.08 -42.65 -20.15
C THR A 144 -6.86 -44.03 -19.52
N LEU A 145 -7.81 -44.95 -19.71
CA LEU A 145 -7.72 -46.30 -19.14
C LEU A 145 -6.63 -47.15 -19.81
N ALA A 146 -6.44 -47.04 -21.13
CA ALA A 146 -5.39 -47.75 -21.84
C ALA A 146 -3.98 -47.23 -21.47
N TYR A 147 -3.80 -45.92 -21.29
CA TYR A 147 -2.53 -45.32 -20.88
C TYR A 147 -2.09 -45.80 -19.48
N GLY A 148 -3.03 -45.97 -18.55
CA GLY A 148 -2.78 -46.60 -17.24
C GLY A 148 -2.33 -48.06 -17.36
N SER A 149 -2.95 -48.85 -18.24
CA SER A 149 -2.60 -50.26 -18.49
C SER A 149 -1.28 -50.44 -19.27
N LEU A 150 -0.95 -49.52 -20.17
CA LEU A 150 0.30 -49.54 -20.96
C LEU A 150 1.57 -49.48 -20.09
N ARG A 151 1.51 -48.86 -18.90
CA ARG A 151 2.60 -48.92 -17.91
C ARG A 151 2.79 -50.31 -17.27
N ARG A 152 1.85 -51.24 -17.42
CA ARG A 152 1.83 -52.54 -16.72
C ARG A 152 1.92 -53.75 -17.66
N ASN A 153 1.41 -53.68 -18.89
CA ASN A 153 1.53 -54.77 -19.85
C ASN A 153 1.39 -54.32 -21.31
N TYR A 154 2.32 -54.72 -22.18
CA TYR A 154 2.49 -54.13 -23.53
C TYR A 154 1.44 -54.55 -24.57
N LYS A 155 0.64 -55.60 -24.29
CA LYS A 155 -0.32 -56.17 -25.25
C LYS A 155 -1.51 -55.27 -25.61
N GLY A 156 -1.75 -54.17 -24.89
CA GLY A 156 -2.94 -53.31 -25.08
C GLY A 156 -2.88 -52.28 -26.22
N CYS A 157 -1.73 -52.12 -26.89
CA CYS A 157 -1.47 -50.97 -27.76
C CYS A 157 -2.47 -50.78 -28.93
N ALA A 158 -2.97 -51.87 -29.52
CA ALA A 158 -3.86 -51.78 -30.68
C ALA A 158 -5.20 -51.07 -30.41
N SER A 159 -5.78 -51.21 -29.20
CA SER A 159 -7.03 -50.51 -28.84
C SER A 159 -6.77 -49.05 -28.44
N TYR A 160 -5.56 -48.73 -27.99
CA TYR A 160 -5.13 -47.35 -27.73
C TYR A 160 -4.96 -46.58 -29.04
N ILE A 161 -4.23 -47.12 -30.03
CA ILE A 161 -4.10 -46.53 -31.37
C ILE A 161 -5.49 -46.33 -32.02
N LYS A 162 -6.38 -47.32 -31.92
CA LYS A 162 -7.77 -47.22 -32.41
C LYS A 162 -8.60 -46.14 -31.70
N SER A 163 -8.26 -45.73 -30.49
CA SER A 163 -8.98 -44.65 -29.80
C SER A 163 -8.61 -43.25 -30.30
N PHE A 164 -7.42 -43.06 -30.88
CA PHE A 164 -7.08 -41.84 -31.61
C PHE A 164 -7.85 -41.76 -32.93
N LEU A 165 -7.93 -42.87 -33.67
CA LEU A 165 -8.74 -42.97 -34.89
C LEU A 165 -10.22 -42.64 -34.59
N ARG A 166 -10.81 -43.32 -33.61
CA ARG A 166 -12.22 -43.14 -33.22
C ARG A 166 -12.52 -41.72 -32.70
N LYS A 167 -11.57 -41.06 -32.04
CA LYS A 167 -11.70 -39.64 -31.65
C LYS A 167 -11.58 -38.70 -32.86
N GLY A 168 -10.67 -38.97 -33.81
CA GLY A 168 -10.57 -38.22 -35.06
C GLY A 168 -11.85 -38.31 -35.90
N GLU A 169 -12.36 -39.52 -36.13
CA GLU A 169 -13.64 -39.77 -36.83
C GLU A 169 -14.81 -39.03 -36.16
N ALA A 170 -14.86 -39.00 -34.83
CA ALA A 170 -15.87 -38.26 -34.08
C ALA A 170 -15.73 -36.73 -34.24
N LEU A 171 -14.52 -36.18 -34.12
CA LEU A 171 -14.27 -34.75 -34.26
C LEU A 171 -14.54 -34.26 -35.71
N LEU A 172 -14.37 -35.11 -36.72
CA LEU A 172 -14.82 -34.81 -38.09
C LEU A 172 -16.35 -34.75 -38.19
N GLY A 173 -17.06 -35.69 -37.56
CA GLY A 173 -18.53 -35.65 -37.49
C GLY A 173 -19.09 -34.43 -36.76
N LEU A 174 -18.30 -33.81 -35.87
CA LEU A 174 -18.63 -32.56 -35.17
C LEU A 174 -18.20 -31.29 -35.92
N GLY A 175 -17.54 -31.38 -37.07
CA GLY A 175 -16.97 -30.23 -37.78
C GLY A 175 -15.72 -29.63 -37.11
N ALA A 176 -15.17 -30.26 -36.07
CA ALA A 176 -13.98 -29.83 -35.33
C ALA A 176 -12.69 -30.21 -36.08
N HIS A 177 -12.60 -29.88 -37.37
CA HIS A 177 -11.63 -30.47 -38.31
C HIS A 177 -10.16 -30.32 -37.87
N ARG A 178 -9.76 -29.18 -37.27
CA ARG A 178 -8.39 -28.97 -36.77
C ARG A 178 -8.05 -29.84 -35.56
N GLU A 179 -9.03 -30.13 -34.71
CA GLU A 179 -8.84 -31.00 -33.54
C GLU A 179 -8.84 -32.48 -33.95
N ALA A 180 -9.58 -32.84 -34.99
CA ALA A 180 -9.47 -34.14 -35.64
C ALA A 180 -8.06 -34.38 -36.20
N VAL A 181 -7.47 -33.42 -36.94
CA VAL A 181 -6.07 -33.47 -37.40
C VAL A 181 -5.13 -33.75 -36.21
N ALA A 182 -5.18 -32.93 -35.16
CA ALA A 182 -4.30 -33.07 -34.00
C ALA A 182 -4.50 -34.38 -33.20
N ALA A 183 -5.71 -34.96 -33.20
CA ALA A 183 -5.98 -36.26 -32.60
C ALA A 183 -5.42 -37.42 -33.46
N LEU A 184 -5.51 -37.31 -34.78
CA LEU A 184 -5.05 -38.33 -35.73
C LEU A 184 -3.53 -38.35 -35.88
N GLU A 185 -2.88 -37.19 -35.87
CA GLU A 185 -1.42 -37.05 -35.86
C GLU A 185 -0.80 -37.72 -34.62
N LYS A 186 -1.35 -37.49 -33.43
CA LYS A 186 -0.96 -38.20 -32.19
C LYS A 186 -1.14 -39.72 -32.27
N GLY A 187 -2.07 -40.21 -33.08
CA GLY A 187 -2.19 -41.63 -33.40
C GLY A 187 -1.04 -42.14 -34.28
N LEU A 188 -0.62 -41.34 -35.26
CA LEU A 188 0.48 -41.66 -36.19
C LEU A 188 1.87 -41.48 -35.58
N GLU A 189 2.03 -40.67 -34.53
CA GLU A 189 3.24 -40.67 -33.70
C GLU A 189 3.49 -42.05 -33.04
N ILE A 190 2.42 -42.81 -32.77
CA ILE A 190 2.47 -44.11 -32.09
C ILE A 190 2.56 -45.27 -33.11
N ASP A 191 1.81 -45.18 -34.22
CA ASP A 191 1.89 -46.13 -35.34
C ASP A 191 2.03 -45.38 -36.69
N PRO A 192 3.27 -45.02 -37.10
CA PRO A 192 3.52 -44.28 -38.33
C PRO A 192 3.17 -45.03 -39.62
N PHE A 193 2.75 -46.29 -39.56
CA PHE A 193 2.39 -47.12 -40.71
C PHE A 193 0.90 -47.42 -40.80
N ASN A 194 0.10 -46.95 -39.83
CA ASN A 194 -1.34 -47.16 -39.78
C ASN A 194 -2.07 -46.54 -40.99
N LEU A 195 -2.65 -47.38 -41.85
CA LEU A 195 -3.34 -46.92 -43.06
C LEU A 195 -4.68 -46.22 -42.75
N ASP A 196 -5.41 -46.67 -41.73
CA ASP A 196 -6.71 -46.11 -41.35
C ASP A 196 -6.56 -44.68 -40.79
N LEU A 197 -5.60 -44.48 -39.87
CA LEU A 197 -5.25 -43.15 -39.36
C LEU A 197 -4.74 -42.21 -40.46
N LYS A 198 -3.92 -42.69 -41.40
CA LYS A 198 -3.46 -41.86 -42.54
C LYS A 198 -4.62 -41.43 -43.42
N LYS A 199 -5.56 -42.32 -43.72
CA LYS A 199 -6.74 -42.00 -44.51
C LYS A 199 -7.59 -40.94 -43.79
N ALA A 200 -7.94 -41.18 -42.53
CA ALA A 200 -8.71 -40.23 -41.74
C ALA A 200 -8.01 -38.86 -41.62
N LEU A 201 -6.68 -38.82 -41.55
CA LEU A 201 -5.91 -37.57 -41.53
C LEU A 201 -5.92 -36.84 -42.88
N MET A 202 -5.97 -37.56 -44.00
CA MET A 202 -6.15 -36.96 -45.33
C MET A 202 -7.56 -36.37 -45.47
N ASP A 203 -8.59 -37.12 -45.05
CA ASP A 203 -9.98 -36.66 -45.02
C ASP A 203 -10.12 -35.40 -44.12
N ALA A 204 -9.47 -35.40 -42.95
CA ALA A 204 -9.43 -34.27 -42.02
C ALA A 204 -8.74 -33.02 -42.59
N ASN A 205 -7.56 -33.18 -43.20
CA ASN A 205 -6.87 -32.06 -43.82
C ASN A 205 -7.63 -31.50 -45.02
N GLN A 206 -8.33 -32.35 -45.79
CA GLN A 206 -9.18 -31.88 -46.89
C GLN A 206 -10.38 -31.06 -46.39
N ALA A 207 -10.92 -31.38 -45.20
CA ALA A 207 -11.94 -30.58 -44.53
C ALA A 207 -11.39 -29.22 -44.02
N VAL A 208 -10.22 -29.21 -43.37
CA VAL A 208 -9.54 -27.97 -42.93
C VAL A 208 -9.22 -27.05 -44.12
N LEU A 209 -8.78 -27.62 -45.25
CA LEU A 209 -8.53 -26.84 -46.48
C LEU A 209 -9.81 -26.26 -47.08
N ARG A 210 -10.96 -26.94 -46.94
CA ARG A 210 -12.27 -26.41 -47.36
C ARG A 210 -12.70 -25.25 -46.46
N ASP A 211 -12.62 -25.39 -45.14
CA ASP A 211 -12.91 -24.31 -44.18
C ASP A 211 -12.11 -23.04 -44.51
N LEU A 212 -10.80 -23.19 -44.75
CA LEU A 212 -9.89 -22.10 -45.08
C LEU A 212 -10.25 -21.41 -46.41
N ALA A 213 -10.66 -22.18 -47.43
CA ALA A 213 -11.10 -21.64 -48.71
C ALA A 213 -12.45 -20.89 -48.58
N GLU A 214 -13.34 -21.37 -47.71
CA GLU A 214 -14.61 -20.72 -47.35
C GLU A 214 -14.43 -19.58 -46.31
N GLY A 215 -13.19 -19.25 -45.93
CA GLY A 215 -12.85 -18.15 -45.02
C GLY A 215 -13.05 -18.44 -43.53
N ARG A 216 -13.50 -19.64 -43.17
CA ARG A 216 -13.75 -20.05 -41.77
C ARG A 216 -12.42 -20.26 -41.02
N GLY A 217 -12.39 -19.85 -39.75
CA GLY A 217 -11.25 -20.12 -38.86
C GLY A 217 -9.98 -19.28 -39.10
N ARG A 218 -10.11 -18.01 -39.53
CA ARG A 218 -8.99 -17.04 -39.58
C ARG A 218 -8.48 -16.61 -38.19
N GLU A 219 -9.18 -16.98 -37.13
CA GLU A 219 -8.78 -16.74 -35.74
C GLU A 219 -7.52 -17.52 -35.35
N ARG A 220 -6.62 -16.86 -34.62
CA ARG A 220 -5.45 -17.49 -34.01
C ARG A 220 -5.86 -18.15 -32.71
N LYS A 221 -6.09 -19.48 -32.70
CA LYS A 221 -6.15 -20.24 -31.45
C LYS A 221 -4.85 -20.01 -30.66
N ALA A 222 -4.97 -19.80 -29.35
CA ALA A 222 -3.83 -19.76 -28.46
C ALA A 222 -3.11 -21.13 -28.42
N ILE A 223 -1.82 -21.14 -28.11
CA ILE A 223 -1.04 -22.38 -28.01
C ILE A 223 -1.42 -23.08 -26.70
N GLU A 224 -2.06 -24.25 -26.81
CA GLU A 224 -2.37 -25.11 -25.66
C GLU A 224 -1.08 -25.61 -25.00
N TYR A 225 -0.96 -25.42 -23.68
CA TYR A 225 0.18 -25.90 -22.90
C TYR A 225 0.11 -27.44 -22.73
N PRO A 226 1.22 -28.18 -22.94
CA PRO A 226 1.24 -29.62 -22.68
C PRO A 226 1.23 -29.90 -21.17
N GLU A 227 0.45 -30.89 -20.74
CA GLU A 227 0.38 -31.31 -19.34
C GLU A 227 1.75 -31.75 -18.78
N ALA A 228 2.07 -31.28 -17.58
CA ALA A 228 3.35 -31.53 -16.93
C ALA A 228 3.49 -32.97 -16.41
N LYS A 229 3.95 -33.89 -17.27
CA LYS A 229 4.30 -35.26 -16.87
C LYS A 229 5.48 -35.24 -15.89
N GLN A 230 5.21 -35.51 -14.61
CA GLN A 230 6.22 -35.57 -13.56
C GLN A 230 7.35 -36.56 -13.89
N ARG A 231 8.59 -36.04 -13.88
CA ARG A 231 9.80 -36.80 -13.55
C ARG A 231 10.75 -35.88 -12.78
N ILE A 232 11.09 -36.27 -11.55
CA ILE A 232 12.15 -35.63 -10.78
C ILE A 232 13.47 -36.26 -11.23
N SER A 233 14.38 -35.44 -11.74
CA SER A 233 15.78 -35.79 -11.96
C SER A 233 16.63 -34.54 -11.75
N TYR A 234 17.53 -34.59 -10.76
CA TYR A 234 18.44 -33.49 -10.43
C TYR A 234 19.31 -33.12 -11.64
N HIS A 235 19.29 -31.84 -12.04
CA HIS A 235 20.48 -31.16 -12.55
C HIS A 235 20.31 -29.63 -12.42
N PRO A 236 21.29 -28.89 -11.87
CA PRO A 236 21.31 -27.43 -11.94
C PRO A 236 21.67 -26.96 -13.38
N TYR A 237 21.51 -25.66 -13.62
CA TYR A 237 21.82 -24.97 -14.89
C TYR A 237 20.88 -25.22 -16.09
N ALA A 238 19.59 -25.45 -15.84
CA ALA A 238 18.54 -25.22 -16.84
C ALA A 238 17.18 -24.90 -16.20
N ALA A 239 17.10 -23.86 -15.37
CA ALA A 239 15.82 -23.19 -15.17
C ALA A 239 15.39 -22.61 -16.54
N PRO A 240 14.25 -23.00 -17.14
CA PRO A 240 13.79 -22.34 -18.34
C PRO A 240 13.49 -20.90 -17.96
N LEU A 241 14.20 -19.92 -18.54
CA LEU A 241 13.94 -18.52 -18.29
C LEU A 241 12.47 -18.23 -18.62
N HIS A 242 11.64 -18.16 -17.58
CA HIS A 242 10.39 -17.44 -17.65
C HIS A 242 10.77 -16.03 -18.07
N ARG A 243 10.36 -15.62 -19.28
CA ARG A 243 10.43 -14.21 -19.71
C ARG A 243 9.38 -13.44 -18.92
N ILE A 244 9.62 -13.30 -17.61
CA ILE A 244 8.93 -12.37 -16.74
C ILE A 244 9.32 -10.99 -17.26
N LYS A 245 8.46 -10.42 -18.08
CA LYS A 245 8.58 -9.03 -18.52
C LYS A 245 8.41 -8.16 -17.29
N THR A 246 9.47 -7.43 -16.95
CA THR A 246 9.40 -6.30 -16.01
C THR A 246 8.88 -5.04 -16.69
N ASP A 247 8.75 -5.06 -18.02
CA ASP A 247 8.20 -3.99 -18.86
C ASP A 247 6.69 -3.84 -18.66
N ASP A 248 6.35 -2.95 -17.71
CA ASP A 248 5.13 -2.14 -17.58
C ASP A 248 3.76 -2.82 -17.79
N MET A 249 3.67 -4.12 -17.54
CA MET A 249 2.43 -4.91 -17.66
C MET A 249 2.21 -5.74 -16.40
N LEU A 250 0.94 -6.06 -16.08
CA LEU A 250 0.66 -7.04 -15.03
C LEU A 250 1.23 -8.42 -15.43
N PRO A 251 1.94 -9.13 -14.54
CA PRO A 251 2.61 -10.37 -14.90
C PRO A 251 1.61 -11.48 -15.24
N LEU A 252 1.69 -11.98 -16.48
CA LEU A 252 0.82 -13.05 -17.01
C LEU A 252 0.86 -14.36 -16.21
N LYS A 253 1.94 -14.59 -15.45
CA LYS A 253 2.07 -15.68 -14.49
C LYS A 253 2.55 -15.09 -13.17
N LEU A 254 1.72 -15.21 -12.14
CA LEU A 254 2.07 -14.81 -10.78
C LEU A 254 3.05 -15.81 -10.16
N LEU A 255 4.06 -15.29 -9.46
CA LEU A 255 5.01 -16.08 -8.68
C LEU A 255 4.33 -16.51 -7.37
N THR A 256 4.32 -17.81 -7.08
CA THR A 256 3.83 -18.31 -5.78
C THR A 256 4.91 -18.18 -4.69
N PRO A 257 4.55 -18.11 -3.40
CA PRO A 257 5.54 -18.05 -2.32
C PRO A 257 6.52 -19.23 -2.36
N PHE A 258 6.01 -20.46 -2.60
CA PHE A 258 6.85 -21.65 -2.78
C PHE A 258 7.83 -21.54 -3.95
N GLN A 259 7.47 -20.84 -5.03
CA GLN A 259 8.40 -20.58 -6.14
C GLN A 259 9.47 -19.56 -5.73
N ALA A 260 9.11 -18.48 -5.02
CA ALA A 260 10.06 -17.49 -4.50
C ALA A 260 11.07 -18.11 -3.50
N GLU A 261 10.60 -18.95 -2.57
CA GLU A 261 11.42 -19.67 -1.57
C GLU A 261 12.45 -20.64 -2.18
N ASN A 262 12.27 -21.02 -3.45
CA ASN A 262 13.09 -21.99 -4.17
C ASN A 262 13.84 -21.41 -5.38
N ASP A 263 13.55 -20.18 -5.83
CA ASP A 263 14.34 -19.54 -6.89
C ASP A 263 15.62 -18.89 -6.34
N HIS A 264 16.75 -19.48 -6.72
CA HIS A 264 18.09 -19.03 -6.39
C HIS A 264 18.45 -17.57 -6.71
N HIS A 265 17.70 -16.86 -7.56
CA HIS A 265 17.95 -15.45 -7.85
C HIS A 265 17.33 -14.52 -6.80
N ILE A 266 16.12 -14.84 -6.32
CA ILE A 266 15.32 -13.92 -5.49
C ILE A 266 15.00 -14.44 -4.09
N LYS A 267 15.25 -15.72 -3.78
CA LYS A 267 14.98 -16.33 -2.47
C LYS A 267 15.46 -15.48 -1.30
N ASP A 268 16.70 -15.00 -1.38
CA ASP A 268 17.34 -14.21 -0.33
C ASP A 268 16.64 -12.85 -0.16
N THR A 269 16.37 -12.16 -1.27
CA THR A 269 15.65 -10.89 -1.31
C THR A 269 14.21 -11.05 -0.80
N TYR A 270 13.50 -12.10 -1.22
CA TYR A 270 12.15 -12.44 -0.77
C TYR A 270 12.10 -12.74 0.73
N ASN A 271 13.03 -13.56 1.23
CA ASN A 271 13.11 -13.91 2.64
C ASN A 271 13.44 -12.69 3.51
N TYR A 272 14.38 -11.85 3.07
CA TYR A 272 14.73 -10.60 3.74
C TYR A 272 13.53 -9.66 3.83
N VAL A 273 12.86 -9.37 2.71
CA VAL A 273 11.62 -8.56 2.66
C VAL A 273 10.53 -9.15 3.56
N THR A 274 10.34 -10.47 3.54
CA THR A 274 9.32 -11.13 4.36
C THR A 274 9.55 -10.89 5.85
N ILE A 275 10.78 -11.02 6.34
CA ILE A 275 11.12 -10.79 7.76
C ILE A 275 11.07 -9.28 8.11
N GLN A 276 11.55 -8.41 7.22
CA GLN A 276 11.45 -6.95 7.40
C GLN A 276 9.99 -6.46 7.49
N THR A 277 9.08 -7.10 6.74
CA THR A 277 7.64 -6.78 6.78
C THR A 277 6.98 -7.33 8.04
N ASP A 278 7.28 -8.58 8.40
CA ASP A 278 6.74 -9.29 9.58
C ASP A 278 6.91 -8.49 10.88
N ILE A 279 8.04 -7.80 11.05
CA ILE A 279 8.34 -6.97 12.23
C ILE A 279 7.65 -5.59 12.18
N ARG A 280 7.41 -5.02 10.98
CA ARG A 280 6.68 -3.74 10.81
C ARG A 280 5.17 -3.90 11.00
N MET A 281 4.63 -5.09 10.74
CA MET A 281 3.20 -5.38 10.71
C MET A 281 2.46 -5.05 12.02
N PRO A 282 2.92 -5.48 13.22
CA PRO A 282 2.28 -5.09 14.47
C PRO A 282 2.18 -3.58 14.69
N LYS A 283 3.23 -2.81 14.33
CA LYS A 283 3.24 -1.35 14.49
C LYS A 283 2.18 -0.67 13.62
N ARG A 284 2.08 -1.05 12.34
CA ARG A 284 1.03 -0.53 11.44
C ARG A 284 -0.37 -0.92 11.89
N HIS A 285 -0.54 -2.14 12.39
CA HIS A 285 -1.85 -2.62 12.84
C HIS A 285 -2.40 -1.84 14.06
N LEU A 286 -1.57 -1.13 14.83
CA LEU A 286 -2.05 -0.22 15.88
C LEU A 286 -2.98 0.88 15.33
N GLN A 287 -2.66 1.44 14.16
CA GLN A 287 -3.52 2.44 13.49
C GLN A 287 -4.87 1.82 13.08
N VAL A 288 -4.85 0.57 12.58
CA VAL A 288 -6.08 -0.18 12.24
C VAL A 288 -6.94 -0.45 13.47
N LEU A 289 -6.34 -0.71 14.64
CA LEU A 289 -7.08 -0.91 15.89
C LEU A 289 -7.66 0.41 16.45
N GLU A 290 -6.96 1.53 16.30
CA GLU A 290 -7.37 2.82 16.85
C GLU A 290 -8.37 3.56 15.94
N ASP A 291 -8.60 3.08 14.72
CA ASP A 291 -9.58 3.61 13.76
C ASP A 291 -11.02 3.12 14.04
N ALA A 292 -11.85 3.98 14.64
CA ALA A 292 -13.25 3.68 14.90
C ALA A 292 -14.14 3.70 13.63
N ALA A 293 -13.75 4.39 12.57
CA ALA A 293 -14.50 4.46 11.31
C ALA A 293 -14.33 3.18 10.49
N PHE A 294 -13.16 2.53 10.59
CA PHE A 294 -12.90 1.19 10.05
C PHE A 294 -13.58 0.08 10.87
N ASN A 295 -13.37 0.06 12.19
CA ASN A 295 -13.84 -1.04 13.05
C ASN A 295 -15.36 -1.00 13.31
N GLY A 296 -15.98 0.18 13.33
CA GLY A 296 -17.41 0.33 13.60
C GLY A 296 -18.33 -0.42 12.63
N PRO A 297 -18.15 -0.29 11.30
CA PRO A 297 -18.82 -1.11 10.29
C PRO A 297 -18.62 -2.61 10.51
N PHE A 298 -17.38 -3.08 10.72
CA PHE A 298 -17.11 -4.50 10.98
C PHE A 298 -17.82 -5.01 12.23
N GLN A 299 -17.79 -4.27 13.34
CA GLN A 299 -18.50 -4.67 14.56
C GLN A 299 -19.99 -4.87 14.30
N ARG A 300 -20.66 -3.89 13.68
CA ARG A 300 -22.11 -3.95 13.38
C ARG A 300 -22.44 -5.12 12.44
N ALA A 301 -21.61 -5.33 11.42
CA ALA A 301 -21.80 -6.44 10.47
C ALA A 301 -21.62 -7.81 11.15
N ILE A 302 -20.58 -7.98 11.99
CA ILE A 302 -20.30 -9.21 12.74
C ILE A 302 -21.43 -9.52 13.73
N GLU A 303 -21.86 -8.53 14.52
CA GLU A 303 -22.95 -8.68 15.49
C GLU A 303 -24.29 -9.02 14.80
N ALA A 304 -24.57 -8.45 13.62
CA ALA A 304 -25.76 -8.78 12.83
C ALA A 304 -25.70 -10.16 12.16
N ALA A 305 -24.57 -10.53 11.56
CA ALA A 305 -24.41 -11.82 10.87
C ALA A 305 -24.48 -13.01 11.84
N ILE A 306 -23.84 -12.91 13.00
CA ILE A 306 -23.88 -13.96 14.04
C ILE A 306 -25.30 -14.13 14.58
N LYS A 307 -26.02 -13.01 14.81
CA LYS A 307 -27.43 -13.05 15.22
C LYS A 307 -28.32 -13.74 14.18
N ALA A 308 -28.04 -13.58 12.88
CA ALA A 308 -28.78 -14.27 11.82
C ALA A 308 -28.52 -15.79 11.83
N VAL A 309 -27.26 -16.24 11.89
CA VAL A 309 -26.91 -17.67 11.98
C VAL A 309 -27.54 -18.31 13.22
N MET A 310 -27.50 -17.64 14.37
CA MET A 310 -28.11 -18.14 15.61
C MET A 310 -29.65 -18.14 15.58
N ALA A 311 -30.29 -17.30 14.76
CA ALA A 311 -31.74 -17.31 14.58
C ALA A 311 -32.25 -18.53 13.77
N GLU A 312 -31.36 -19.22 13.06
CA GLU A 312 -31.62 -20.48 12.35
C GLU A 312 -31.31 -21.73 13.20
N ASP A 313 -31.08 -21.57 14.51
CA ASP A 313 -30.66 -22.63 15.45
C ASP A 313 -29.36 -23.35 15.04
N LYS A 314 -28.45 -22.62 14.36
CA LYS A 314 -27.15 -23.12 13.89
C LYS A 314 -26.01 -22.71 14.82
N ASP A 315 -25.10 -23.65 15.06
CA ASP A 315 -23.75 -23.38 15.59
C ASP A 315 -23.04 -22.32 14.73
N CYS A 316 -22.86 -21.10 15.23
CA CYS A 316 -22.07 -20.10 14.52
C CYS A 316 -20.57 -20.39 14.69
N ARG A 317 -19.91 -20.83 13.61
CA ARG A 317 -18.48 -21.17 13.53
C ARG A 317 -17.82 -20.24 12.52
N VAL A 318 -16.85 -19.44 12.99
CA VAL A 318 -16.30 -18.32 12.22
C VAL A 318 -14.88 -18.61 11.76
N LEU A 319 -14.60 -18.38 10.48
CA LEU A 319 -13.24 -18.28 9.93
C LEU A 319 -12.89 -16.80 9.78
N ASN A 320 -11.89 -16.32 10.52
CA ASN A 320 -11.42 -14.94 10.48
C ASN A 320 -10.03 -14.90 9.80
N LEU A 321 -10.00 -14.53 8.51
CA LEU A 321 -8.77 -14.38 7.72
C LEU A 321 -8.23 -12.96 7.86
N GLY A 322 -6.92 -12.83 8.11
CA GLY A 322 -6.29 -11.53 8.38
C GLY A 322 -6.68 -11.01 9.76
N SER A 323 -6.61 -11.89 10.76
CA SER A 323 -7.15 -11.60 12.09
C SER A 323 -6.42 -10.48 12.82
N GLY A 324 -5.21 -10.10 12.40
CA GLY A 324 -4.41 -9.05 13.02
C GLY A 324 -4.17 -9.37 14.50
N ALA A 325 -4.43 -8.41 15.39
CA ALA A 325 -4.41 -8.59 16.83
C ALA A 325 -5.67 -9.28 17.41
N GLY A 326 -6.48 -9.94 16.58
CA GLY A 326 -7.63 -10.73 17.02
C GLY A 326 -8.93 -9.93 17.27
N LEU A 327 -8.97 -8.62 17.00
CA LEU A 327 -10.12 -7.77 17.33
C LEU A 327 -11.45 -8.28 16.75
N HIS A 328 -11.50 -8.62 15.46
CA HIS A 328 -12.69 -9.20 14.83
C HIS A 328 -13.06 -10.59 15.40
N ALA A 329 -12.09 -11.39 15.85
CA ALA A 329 -12.35 -12.66 16.52
C ALA A 329 -12.99 -12.45 17.90
N MET A 330 -12.52 -11.45 18.65
CA MET A 330 -13.09 -11.08 19.95
C MET A 330 -14.50 -10.49 19.80
N MET A 331 -14.75 -9.65 18.78
CA MET A 331 -16.10 -9.20 18.42
C MET A 331 -17.03 -10.38 18.16
N ALA A 332 -16.60 -11.36 17.36
CA ALA A 332 -17.39 -12.56 17.07
C ALA A 332 -17.67 -13.42 18.32
N LEU A 333 -16.65 -13.67 19.15
CA LEU A 333 -16.79 -14.43 20.40
C LEU A 333 -17.71 -13.75 21.42
N ARG A 334 -17.71 -12.42 21.47
CA ARG A 334 -18.62 -11.61 22.29
C ARG A 334 -20.06 -11.62 21.77
N ALA A 335 -20.24 -11.58 20.44
CA ALA A 335 -21.54 -11.60 19.79
C ALA A 335 -22.26 -12.97 19.86
N GLY A 336 -21.55 -14.05 20.23
CA GLY A 336 -22.13 -15.36 20.47
C GLY A 336 -21.55 -16.50 19.63
N ALA A 337 -20.54 -16.26 18.78
CA ALA A 337 -19.92 -17.32 17.98
C ALA A 337 -19.42 -18.47 18.86
N HIS A 338 -19.83 -19.72 18.55
CA HIS A 338 -19.43 -20.89 19.32
C HIS A 338 -17.92 -21.11 19.24
N HIS A 339 -17.34 -21.03 18.05
CA HIS A 339 -15.90 -21.17 17.82
C HIS A 339 -15.38 -20.21 16.73
N VAL A 340 -14.17 -19.67 16.91
CA VAL A 340 -13.48 -18.84 15.90
C VAL A 340 -12.09 -19.40 15.55
N THR A 341 -11.87 -19.73 14.27
CA THR A 341 -10.51 -19.94 13.74
C THR A 341 -9.98 -18.60 13.23
N ALA A 342 -9.03 -18.01 13.97
CA ALA A 342 -8.32 -16.80 13.60
C ALA A 342 -7.05 -17.16 12.81
N VAL A 343 -6.87 -16.56 11.63
CA VAL A 343 -5.75 -16.87 10.73
C VAL A 343 -4.97 -15.60 10.42
N GLU A 344 -3.67 -15.68 10.63
CA GLU A 344 -2.75 -14.57 10.39
C GLU A 344 -1.45 -15.10 9.75
N ARG A 345 -0.94 -14.40 8.73
CA ARG A 345 0.27 -14.78 8.00
C ARG A 345 1.55 -14.20 8.59
N TRP A 346 1.43 -13.22 9.50
CA TRP A 346 2.55 -12.57 10.17
C TRP A 346 2.71 -13.11 11.60
N LEU A 347 3.93 -13.49 11.98
CA LEU A 347 4.19 -14.24 13.20
C LEU A 347 3.86 -13.41 14.45
N TYR A 348 4.28 -12.15 14.45
CA TYR A 348 4.10 -11.26 15.59
C TYR A 348 2.64 -10.83 15.77
N LEU A 349 1.87 -10.67 14.69
CA LEU A 349 0.42 -10.47 14.77
C LEU A 349 -0.33 -11.73 15.22
N ALA A 350 0.07 -12.92 14.75
CA ALA A 350 -0.52 -14.18 15.23
C ALA A 350 -0.30 -14.37 16.74
N LEU A 351 0.91 -14.10 17.24
CA LEU A 351 1.22 -14.08 18.68
C LEU A 351 0.38 -13.02 19.41
N ALA A 352 0.31 -11.79 18.90
CA ALA A 352 -0.51 -10.72 19.47
C ALA A 352 -2.00 -11.08 19.53
N SER A 353 -2.55 -11.75 18.52
CA SER A 353 -3.94 -12.23 18.52
C SER A 353 -4.18 -13.22 19.64
N MET A 354 -3.26 -14.15 19.87
CA MET A 354 -3.35 -15.15 20.93
C MET A 354 -3.27 -14.48 22.31
N GLU A 355 -2.33 -13.55 22.50
CA GLU A 355 -2.19 -12.79 23.75
C GLU A 355 -3.41 -11.90 24.03
N CYS A 356 -3.97 -11.22 23.02
CA CYS A 356 -5.16 -10.39 23.19
C CYS A 356 -6.41 -11.23 23.49
N LEU A 357 -6.61 -12.38 22.84
CA LEU A 357 -7.72 -13.30 23.15
C LEU A 357 -7.66 -13.77 24.60
N SER A 358 -6.48 -14.21 25.06
CA SER A 358 -6.27 -14.63 26.45
C SER A 358 -6.37 -13.48 27.47
N ALA A 359 -5.88 -12.28 27.13
CA ALA A 359 -6.00 -11.08 27.97
C ALA A 359 -7.45 -10.58 28.14
N ASN A 360 -8.35 -11.00 27.25
CA ASN A 360 -9.80 -10.77 27.33
C ASN A 360 -10.57 -11.97 27.94
N LYS A 361 -9.86 -12.97 28.49
CA LYS A 361 -10.42 -14.15 29.17
C LYS A 361 -11.28 -15.05 28.26
N PHE A 362 -11.05 -15.02 26.95
CA PHE A 362 -11.58 -16.06 26.07
C PHE A 362 -10.81 -17.37 26.31
N THR A 363 -11.50 -18.50 26.16
CA THR A 363 -10.97 -19.83 26.46
C THR A 363 -10.57 -20.57 25.18
N GLU A 364 -9.49 -21.35 25.24
CA GLU A 364 -8.87 -22.01 24.08
C GLU A 364 -9.75 -23.10 23.42
N ASP A 365 -10.85 -23.51 24.04
CA ASP A 365 -11.87 -24.37 23.43
C ASP A 365 -12.76 -23.62 22.44
N ARG A 366 -12.85 -22.28 22.56
CA ARG A 366 -13.66 -21.41 21.70
C ARG A 366 -12.85 -20.72 20.59
N PHE A 367 -11.52 -20.78 20.61
CA PHE A 367 -10.73 -20.18 19.53
C PHE A 367 -9.47 -20.97 19.19
N LYS A 368 -9.05 -20.87 17.92
CA LYS A 368 -7.75 -21.37 17.46
C LYS A 368 -7.08 -20.30 16.61
N VAL A 369 -5.89 -19.85 17.01
CA VAL A 369 -5.04 -18.98 16.18
C VAL A 369 -4.14 -19.85 15.30
N VAL A 370 -4.03 -19.51 14.02
CA VAL A 370 -3.24 -20.25 13.02
C VAL A 370 -2.28 -19.30 12.31
N TYR A 371 -0.98 -19.50 12.55
CA TYR A 371 0.10 -18.83 11.80
C TYR A 371 0.33 -19.56 10.47
N LYS A 372 -0.45 -19.23 9.44
CA LYS A 372 -0.33 -19.72 8.05
C LYS A 372 -0.86 -18.67 7.06
N ARG A 373 -0.46 -18.76 5.79
CA ARG A 373 -1.12 -18.02 4.70
C ARG A 373 -2.55 -18.57 4.52
N PRO A 374 -3.56 -17.75 4.18
CA PRO A 374 -4.92 -18.24 3.96
C PRO A 374 -5.03 -19.38 2.93
N THR A 375 -4.21 -19.36 1.88
CA THR A 375 -4.12 -20.40 0.84
C THR A 375 -3.47 -21.70 1.29
N ASP A 376 -2.76 -21.69 2.42
CA ASP A 376 -1.96 -22.81 2.91
C ASP A 376 -2.71 -23.58 4.03
N LEU A 377 -3.92 -23.10 4.39
CA LEU A 377 -4.84 -23.70 5.35
C LEU A 377 -5.42 -25.01 4.83
N LYS A 378 -5.63 -25.97 5.73
CA LYS A 378 -6.37 -27.22 5.43
C LYS A 378 -7.49 -27.47 6.44
N LEU A 379 -8.59 -28.02 5.95
CA LEU A 379 -9.63 -28.59 6.80
C LEU A 379 -9.07 -29.76 7.65
N LYS A 380 -9.58 -29.90 8.87
CA LYS A 380 -9.18 -30.88 9.92
C LYS A 380 -7.76 -30.70 10.51
N GLU A 381 -6.80 -30.14 9.79
CA GLU A 381 -5.47 -29.76 10.33
C GLU A 381 -5.52 -28.36 10.97
N ASP A 382 -5.97 -27.35 10.21
CA ASP A 382 -6.01 -25.95 10.63
C ASP A 382 -7.41 -25.54 11.06
N VAL A 383 -8.37 -25.65 10.14
CA VAL A 383 -9.78 -25.36 10.37
C VAL A 383 -10.46 -26.68 10.79
N PRO A 384 -10.85 -26.90 12.06
CA PRO A 384 -11.23 -28.24 12.53
C PRO A 384 -12.47 -28.82 11.85
N VAL A 385 -13.47 -27.96 11.60
CA VAL A 385 -14.76 -28.23 10.94
C VAL A 385 -15.09 -26.99 10.10
N CYS A 386 -15.80 -27.16 8.98
CA CYS A 386 -16.16 -26.04 8.10
C CYS A 386 -16.91 -24.92 8.85
N CYS A 387 -16.62 -23.68 8.48
CA CYS A 387 -17.25 -22.49 9.07
C CYS A 387 -18.49 -22.06 8.26
N ASN A 388 -19.44 -21.40 8.93
CA ASN A 388 -20.67 -20.84 8.33
C ASN A 388 -20.74 -19.30 8.43
N LEU A 389 -19.69 -18.67 8.95
CA LEU A 389 -19.41 -17.26 8.77
C LEU A 389 -17.93 -17.08 8.41
N LEU A 390 -17.66 -16.31 7.36
CA LEU A 390 -16.33 -15.85 6.98
C LEU A 390 -16.21 -14.35 7.27
N VAL A 391 -15.16 -13.96 8.01
CA VAL A 391 -14.70 -12.58 8.10
C VAL A 391 -13.33 -12.52 7.42
N ALA A 392 -13.19 -11.75 6.35
CA ALA A 392 -12.00 -11.69 5.51
C ALA A 392 -11.40 -10.28 5.48
N ASN A 393 -10.57 -9.99 6.48
CA ASN A 393 -9.84 -8.73 6.64
C ASN A 393 -8.46 -8.79 5.94
N ILE A 394 -8.50 -9.04 4.62
CA ILE A 394 -7.33 -9.36 3.78
C ILE A 394 -7.32 -8.56 2.47
N PHE A 395 -7.61 -7.26 2.58
CA PHE A 395 -7.57 -6.26 1.52
C PHE A 395 -6.59 -5.13 1.88
N ASP A 396 -6.36 -4.21 0.96
CA ASP A 396 -5.53 -3.01 1.07
C ASP A 396 -6.24 -1.85 0.34
N GLU A 397 -5.62 -0.68 0.22
CA GLU A 397 -6.16 0.45 -0.55
C GLU A 397 -6.43 0.11 -2.02
N GLY A 398 -5.62 -0.79 -2.61
CA GLY A 398 -5.84 -1.35 -3.95
C GLY A 398 -6.77 -2.57 -4.00
N LEU A 399 -7.45 -2.89 -2.89
CA LEU A 399 -8.38 -4.01 -2.65
C LEU A 399 -7.78 -5.43 -2.76
N LEU A 400 -7.00 -5.71 -3.80
CA LEU A 400 -6.61 -7.06 -4.20
C LEU A 400 -5.23 -7.51 -3.70
N THR A 401 -4.35 -6.60 -3.29
CA THR A 401 -2.92 -6.87 -3.09
C THR A 401 -2.62 -7.53 -1.74
N SER A 402 -3.50 -7.39 -0.75
CA SER A 402 -3.50 -8.30 0.41
C SER A 402 -4.03 -9.71 0.10
N GLY A 403 -4.46 -9.99 -1.14
CA GLY A 403 -4.76 -11.34 -1.64
C GLY A 403 -6.17 -11.85 -1.34
N ILE A 404 -7.17 -10.98 -1.32
CA ILE A 404 -8.56 -11.35 -1.03
C ILE A 404 -9.11 -12.42 -1.98
N ILE A 405 -9.05 -12.23 -3.30
CA ILE A 405 -9.59 -13.16 -4.32
C ILE A 405 -9.09 -14.62 -4.17
N PRO A 406 -7.78 -14.92 -4.14
CA PRO A 406 -7.31 -16.29 -4.00
C PRO A 406 -7.66 -16.91 -2.64
N SER A 407 -7.72 -16.08 -1.59
CA SER A 407 -8.06 -16.53 -0.23
C SER A 407 -9.55 -16.86 -0.08
N MET A 408 -10.45 -16.01 -0.60
CA MET A 408 -11.90 -16.25 -0.66
C MET A 408 -12.18 -17.57 -1.40
N ARG A 409 -11.56 -17.76 -2.58
CA ARG A 409 -11.70 -19.00 -3.37
C ARG A 409 -11.27 -20.25 -2.59
N HIS A 410 -10.14 -20.19 -1.90
CA HIS A 410 -9.63 -21.32 -1.11
C HIS A 410 -10.57 -21.66 0.06
N ALA A 411 -11.09 -20.64 0.74
CA ALA A 411 -12.04 -20.81 1.82
C ALA A 411 -13.37 -21.42 1.32
N LEU A 412 -13.97 -20.84 0.28
CA LEU A 412 -15.20 -21.33 -0.35
C LEU A 412 -15.08 -22.78 -0.84
N GLY A 413 -13.95 -23.12 -1.46
CA GLY A 413 -13.73 -24.46 -2.02
C GLY A 413 -13.38 -25.56 -1.00
N SER A 414 -13.06 -25.24 0.26
CA SER A 414 -12.54 -26.25 1.20
C SER A 414 -12.71 -26.03 2.71
N LEU A 415 -13.00 -24.81 3.16
CA LEU A 415 -13.02 -24.43 4.59
C LEU A 415 -14.39 -23.95 5.09
N LEU A 416 -15.33 -23.71 4.17
CA LEU A 416 -16.66 -23.16 4.45
C LEU A 416 -17.77 -24.18 4.16
N THR A 417 -18.97 -23.84 4.64
CA THR A 417 -20.24 -24.47 4.29
C THR A 417 -20.86 -23.77 3.07
N SER A 418 -21.74 -24.43 2.33
CA SER A 418 -22.36 -23.89 1.12
C SER A 418 -23.35 -22.74 1.37
N ASP A 419 -23.82 -22.61 2.61
CA ASP A 419 -24.68 -21.55 3.12
C ASP A 419 -23.92 -20.51 3.98
N ALA A 420 -22.57 -20.51 3.93
CA ALA A 420 -21.76 -19.62 4.75
C ALA A 420 -21.98 -18.13 4.40
N ILE A 421 -22.24 -17.32 5.42
CA ILE A 421 -22.27 -15.86 5.28
C ILE A 421 -20.85 -15.35 5.01
N LEU A 422 -20.69 -14.50 3.99
CA LEU A 422 -19.41 -13.93 3.58
C LEU A 422 -19.35 -12.45 3.94
N MET A 423 -18.27 -12.04 4.61
CA MET A 423 -18.00 -10.65 4.96
C MET A 423 -16.53 -10.30 4.68
N PRO A 424 -16.23 -9.48 3.66
CA PRO A 424 -17.18 -8.90 2.70
C PRO A 424 -17.83 -9.93 1.76
N SER A 425 -19.02 -9.60 1.27
CA SER A 425 -19.77 -10.34 0.25
C SER A 425 -19.43 -9.86 -1.18
N SER A 426 -19.21 -8.56 -1.34
CA SER A 426 -18.91 -7.93 -2.63
C SER A 426 -18.13 -6.63 -2.46
N ALA A 427 -17.47 -6.18 -3.54
CA ALA A 427 -16.78 -4.89 -3.59
C ALA A 427 -16.91 -4.22 -4.96
N THR A 428 -17.29 -2.94 -4.97
CA THR A 428 -17.42 -2.10 -6.17
C THR A 428 -16.27 -1.10 -6.21
N VAL A 429 -15.56 -1.01 -7.33
CA VAL A 429 -14.35 -0.18 -7.51
C VAL A 429 -14.64 0.99 -8.43
N TYR A 430 -14.19 2.18 -8.05
CA TYR A 430 -14.38 3.44 -8.78
C TYR A 430 -13.03 4.04 -9.16
N VAL A 431 -12.97 4.72 -10.30
CA VAL A 431 -11.82 5.53 -10.75
C VAL A 431 -12.24 6.98 -11.03
N GLN A 432 -11.29 7.90 -10.91
CA GLN A 432 -11.43 9.29 -11.29
C GLN A 432 -10.13 9.80 -11.93
N ALA A 433 -10.23 10.54 -13.02
CA ALA A 433 -9.09 11.19 -13.65
C ALA A 433 -8.71 12.44 -12.84
N VAL A 434 -7.42 12.58 -12.48
CA VAL A 434 -6.93 13.72 -11.71
C VAL A 434 -5.64 14.31 -12.29
N GLN A 435 -5.45 15.60 -12.00
CA GLN A 435 -4.17 16.30 -12.10
C GLN A 435 -3.60 16.41 -10.68
N LEU A 436 -2.39 15.90 -10.49
CA LEU A 436 -1.58 16.13 -9.29
C LEU A 436 -0.18 16.63 -9.72
N ARG A 437 0.07 17.94 -9.54
CA ARG A 437 1.30 18.61 -9.97
C ARG A 437 1.82 19.53 -8.89
N THR A 438 3.13 19.54 -8.68
CA THR A 438 3.82 20.60 -7.94
C THR A 438 3.66 21.93 -8.69
N ALA A 439 3.20 22.95 -7.97
CA ALA A 439 3.00 24.32 -8.45
C ALA A 439 4.30 25.15 -8.43
N ASP A 440 4.20 26.46 -8.72
CA ASP A 440 5.34 27.39 -8.69
C ASP A 440 5.76 27.70 -7.24
N VAL A 441 6.81 27.05 -6.76
CA VAL A 441 7.27 27.17 -5.38
C VAL A 441 8.01 28.49 -5.19
N CYS A 442 7.47 29.39 -4.35
CA CYS A 442 8.06 30.72 -4.12
C CYS A 442 8.28 31.53 -5.42
N GLY A 443 7.46 31.31 -6.46
CA GLY A 443 7.63 31.93 -7.78
C GLY A 443 8.85 31.42 -8.55
N PHE A 444 9.18 30.13 -8.41
CA PHE A 444 10.08 29.39 -9.29
C PHE A 444 9.30 28.24 -9.97
N ASP A 445 9.55 28.04 -11.26
CA ASP A 445 9.08 26.84 -11.97
C ASP A 445 9.84 25.61 -11.45
N MET A 446 9.15 24.79 -10.66
CA MET A 446 9.66 23.51 -10.14
C MET A 446 9.09 22.30 -10.90
N SER A 447 8.38 22.52 -12.01
CA SER A 447 7.59 21.49 -12.70
C SER A 447 8.41 20.29 -13.21
N ALA A 448 9.73 20.47 -13.38
CA ALA A 448 10.68 19.39 -13.67
C ALA A 448 10.63 18.22 -12.67
N VAL A 449 10.19 18.45 -11.42
CA VAL A 449 10.03 17.40 -10.41
C VAL A 449 8.85 16.46 -10.71
N ASN A 450 7.81 16.93 -11.41
CA ASN A 450 6.63 16.13 -11.71
C ASN A 450 6.95 14.92 -12.60
N LEU A 451 8.03 15.01 -13.39
CA LEU A 451 8.51 13.94 -14.27
C LEU A 451 9.01 12.70 -13.51
N TYR A 452 9.20 12.81 -12.19
CA TYR A 452 9.62 11.73 -11.28
C TYR A 452 8.49 11.29 -10.33
N ARG A 453 7.24 11.69 -10.60
CA ARG A 453 6.06 11.15 -9.90
C ARG A 453 5.72 9.73 -10.34
N TRP A 454 6.06 9.34 -11.59
CA TRP A 454 5.66 8.04 -12.11
C TRP A 454 6.39 6.87 -11.46
N HIS A 455 5.63 5.85 -11.09
CA HIS A 455 6.10 4.60 -10.53
C HIS A 455 5.25 3.44 -11.08
N PRO A 456 5.83 2.27 -11.41
CA PRO A 456 5.11 1.14 -12.03
C PRO A 456 4.09 0.44 -11.11
N ALA A 457 3.81 0.97 -9.93
CA ALA A 457 2.75 0.53 -9.02
C ALA A 457 2.08 1.75 -8.36
N TYR A 458 0.79 1.61 -8.02
CA TYR A 458 0.06 2.64 -7.28
C TYR A 458 0.71 2.91 -5.92
N ALA A 459 0.52 4.13 -5.43
CA ALA A 459 0.89 4.52 -4.09
C ALA A 459 -0.23 4.09 -3.12
N ALA A 460 0.14 3.28 -2.13
CA ALA A 460 -0.65 2.98 -0.94
C ALA A 460 -0.19 3.92 0.21
N GLY A 461 -1.00 4.07 1.25
CA GLY A 461 -0.65 4.80 2.47
C GLY A 461 -0.25 6.27 2.30
N THR A 462 -0.49 6.88 1.13
CA THR A 462 -0.12 8.27 0.85
C THR A 462 -1.21 9.19 1.39
N PRO A 463 -0.94 10.07 2.36
CA PRO A 463 -1.92 11.05 2.82
C PRO A 463 -2.21 12.02 1.67
N LEU A 464 -3.42 11.93 1.11
CA LEU A 464 -3.81 12.76 -0.03
C LEU A 464 -4.20 14.16 0.45
N ALA A 465 -3.22 15.06 0.49
CA ALA A 465 -3.45 16.49 0.66
C ALA A 465 -4.39 16.98 -0.46
N ARG A 466 -5.67 17.24 -0.12
CA ARG A 466 -6.73 17.42 -1.12
C ARG A 466 -6.50 18.62 -2.03
N ASP A 467 -5.89 19.67 -1.51
CA ASP A 467 -5.69 20.94 -2.23
C ASP A 467 -4.74 20.79 -3.44
N ASP A 468 -3.88 19.76 -3.44
CA ASP A 468 -2.99 19.42 -4.57
C ASP A 468 -3.69 18.61 -5.69
N ILE A 469 -4.87 18.04 -5.44
CA ILE A 469 -5.56 17.10 -6.34
C ILE A 469 -6.72 17.79 -7.05
N VAL A 470 -6.52 18.12 -8.32
CA VAL A 470 -7.58 18.66 -9.17
C VAL A 470 -8.28 17.51 -9.90
N ALA A 471 -9.54 17.27 -9.56
CA ALA A 471 -10.41 16.37 -10.31
C ALA A 471 -10.64 16.89 -11.75
N LEU A 472 -10.56 15.98 -12.73
CA LEU A 472 -10.72 16.27 -14.16
C LEU A 472 -11.89 15.51 -14.80
N SER A 473 -12.39 14.45 -14.16
CA SER A 473 -13.60 13.70 -14.54
C SER A 473 -14.50 13.51 -13.32
N GLU A 474 -15.75 13.09 -13.55
CA GLU A 474 -16.54 12.45 -12.50
C GLU A 474 -15.98 11.07 -12.12
N PRO A 475 -16.33 10.53 -10.93
CA PRO A 475 -16.05 9.15 -10.58
C PRO A 475 -16.82 8.17 -11.46
N LYS A 476 -16.14 7.17 -12.04
CA LYS A 476 -16.73 6.13 -12.87
C LYS A 476 -16.54 4.76 -12.23
N GLU A 477 -17.60 3.96 -12.14
CA GLU A 477 -17.49 2.56 -11.74
C GLU A 477 -16.64 1.79 -12.76
N VAL A 478 -15.71 0.98 -12.25
CA VAL A 478 -14.95 0.04 -13.07
C VAL A 478 -15.44 -1.39 -12.84
N TRP A 479 -15.20 -1.97 -11.66
CA TRP A 479 -15.50 -3.38 -11.41
C TRP A 479 -16.40 -3.58 -10.20
N TYR A 480 -17.43 -4.39 -10.37
CA TYR A 480 -18.11 -5.10 -9.30
C TYR A 480 -17.49 -6.49 -9.15
N PHE A 481 -16.99 -6.80 -7.94
CA PHE A 481 -16.52 -8.12 -7.55
C PHE A 481 -17.56 -8.78 -6.66
N ASP A 482 -18.16 -9.86 -7.14
CA ASP A 482 -18.78 -10.87 -6.29
C ASP A 482 -17.67 -11.68 -5.62
N LEU A 483 -17.65 -11.72 -4.28
CA LEU A 483 -16.64 -12.46 -3.51
C LEU A 483 -17.13 -13.84 -3.05
N GLY A 484 -18.41 -14.17 -3.29
CA GLY A 484 -18.92 -15.54 -3.32
C GLY A 484 -18.61 -16.28 -4.64
N ALA A 485 -18.45 -15.53 -5.73
CA ALA A 485 -17.98 -16.02 -7.04
C ALA A 485 -16.65 -15.35 -7.48
N PRO A 486 -15.57 -15.39 -6.67
CA PRO A 486 -14.36 -14.58 -6.91
C PRO A 486 -13.66 -14.97 -8.22
N PRO A 487 -13.31 -14.01 -9.11
CA PRO A 487 -12.86 -14.29 -10.47
C PRO A 487 -11.47 -14.94 -10.53
N ASP A 488 -11.35 -16.01 -11.31
CA ASP A 488 -10.16 -16.89 -11.41
C ASP A 488 -9.09 -16.40 -12.39
N LYS A 489 -9.54 -15.73 -13.45
CA LYS A 489 -8.72 -15.12 -14.51
C LYS A 489 -8.47 -13.63 -14.28
N SER A 490 -7.50 -13.10 -15.03
CA SER A 490 -7.35 -11.66 -15.25
C SER A 490 -8.45 -11.15 -16.20
N ASP A 491 -8.85 -9.88 -16.03
CA ASP A 491 -9.79 -9.19 -16.92
C ASP A 491 -9.21 -7.84 -17.38
N VAL A 492 -9.63 -7.38 -18.56
CA VAL A 492 -9.21 -6.12 -19.18
C VAL A 492 -10.40 -5.52 -19.90
N LYS A 493 -10.68 -4.25 -19.63
CA LYS A 493 -11.72 -3.49 -20.34
C LYS A 493 -11.38 -2.02 -20.49
N THR A 494 -11.90 -1.43 -21.55
CA THR A 494 -11.78 -0.01 -21.83
C THR A 494 -13.00 0.71 -21.27
N LEU A 495 -12.80 1.85 -20.63
CA LEU A 495 -13.86 2.73 -20.15
C LEU A 495 -13.57 4.17 -20.54
N ASP A 496 -14.58 4.83 -21.10
CA ASP A 496 -14.47 6.21 -21.57
C ASP A 496 -14.41 7.17 -20.38
N LEU A 497 -13.30 7.90 -20.22
CA LEU A 497 -13.18 9.01 -19.30
C LEU A 497 -13.64 10.28 -20.01
N GLU A 498 -14.82 10.77 -19.64
CA GLU A 498 -15.31 12.09 -20.03
C GLU A 498 -14.74 13.15 -19.08
N PHE A 499 -14.06 14.15 -19.63
CA PHE A 499 -13.37 15.17 -18.87
C PHE A 499 -14.31 16.36 -18.60
N THR A 500 -14.71 16.52 -17.34
CA THR A 500 -15.53 17.65 -16.88
C THR A 500 -14.72 18.92 -16.64
N ARG A 501 -13.39 18.89 -16.84
CA ARG A 501 -12.51 20.05 -16.67
C ARG A 501 -11.21 19.94 -17.49
N SER A 502 -10.85 21.02 -18.18
CA SER A 502 -9.55 21.17 -18.85
C SER A 502 -8.37 21.15 -17.86
N GLY A 503 -7.27 20.47 -18.19
CA GLY A 503 -6.12 20.33 -17.29
C GLY A 503 -4.98 19.43 -17.80
N ARG A 504 -4.21 18.88 -16.85
CA ARG A 504 -3.09 17.94 -17.08
C ARG A 504 -3.38 16.60 -16.42
N PHE A 505 -4.01 15.69 -17.15
CA PHE A 505 -4.23 14.33 -16.67
C PHE A 505 -2.88 13.62 -16.51
N ASN A 506 -2.54 13.25 -15.26
CA ASN A 506 -1.28 12.60 -14.94
C ASN A 506 -1.39 11.52 -13.83
N ALA A 507 -2.55 11.35 -13.20
CA ALA A 507 -2.83 10.23 -12.31
C ALA A 507 -4.30 9.80 -12.34
N VAL A 508 -4.54 8.53 -12.04
CA VAL A 508 -5.85 7.93 -11.78
C VAL A 508 -5.98 7.72 -10.27
N LEU A 509 -6.96 8.38 -9.67
CA LEU A 509 -7.39 8.15 -8.30
C LEU A 509 -8.41 7.00 -8.30
N PHE A 510 -8.30 6.04 -7.38
CA PHE A 510 -9.23 4.91 -7.31
C PHE A 510 -9.48 4.42 -5.88
N TRP A 511 -10.67 3.88 -5.65
CA TRP A 511 -11.13 3.42 -4.34
C TRP A 511 -12.23 2.37 -4.48
N PHE A 512 -12.71 1.84 -3.36
CA PHE A 512 -13.77 0.84 -3.35
C PHE A 512 -14.86 1.11 -2.30
N LYS A 513 -16.08 0.67 -2.62
CA LYS A 513 -17.20 0.51 -1.69
C LYS A 513 -17.48 -0.98 -1.54
N MET A 514 -17.39 -1.47 -0.31
CA MET A 514 -17.40 -2.89 0.03
C MET A 514 -18.61 -3.22 0.90
N HIS A 515 -19.35 -4.26 0.53
CA HIS A 515 -20.52 -4.73 1.25
C HIS A 515 -20.07 -5.72 2.34
N LEU A 516 -20.39 -5.42 3.61
CA LEU A 516 -20.01 -6.27 4.74
C LEU A 516 -21.13 -7.28 5.05
N TYR A 517 -22.31 -6.80 5.46
CA TYR A 517 -23.49 -7.61 5.72
C TYR A 517 -24.72 -6.71 5.90
N GLY A 518 -25.92 -7.17 5.53
CA GLY A 518 -27.17 -6.38 5.64
C GLY A 518 -27.06 -5.07 4.86
N ASP A 519 -27.37 -3.94 5.50
CA ASP A 519 -27.18 -2.59 4.91
C ASP A 519 -25.81 -1.96 5.27
N VAL A 520 -24.86 -2.74 5.81
CA VAL A 520 -23.56 -2.22 6.27
C VAL A 520 -22.51 -2.28 5.17
N TYR A 521 -21.93 -1.12 4.87
CA TYR A 521 -20.83 -0.94 3.92
C TYR A 521 -19.60 -0.31 4.59
N LEU A 522 -18.43 -0.59 4.03
CA LEU A 522 -17.19 0.18 4.20
C LEU A 522 -16.87 0.86 2.87
N CYS A 523 -16.36 2.10 2.90
CA CYS A 523 -15.93 2.80 1.69
C CYS A 523 -14.59 3.49 1.93
N THR A 524 -13.66 3.35 0.99
CA THR A 524 -12.35 4.04 0.97
C THR A 524 -12.38 5.28 0.07
N GLY A 525 -13.58 5.76 -0.29
CA GLY A 525 -13.77 6.96 -1.09
C GLY A 525 -13.20 8.21 -0.41
N PRO A 526 -12.86 9.26 -1.19
CA PRO A 526 -12.34 10.49 -0.62
C PRO A 526 -13.26 11.06 0.46
N GLN A 527 -14.59 11.02 0.28
CA GLN A 527 -15.56 11.60 1.21
C GLN A 527 -15.50 10.94 2.60
N GLU A 528 -15.42 9.62 2.67
CA GLU A 528 -15.44 8.84 3.91
C GLU A 528 -14.11 8.89 4.67
N VAL A 529 -12.99 8.95 3.94
CA VAL A 529 -11.68 9.34 4.51
C VAL A 529 -11.77 10.70 5.19
N GLY A 530 -12.53 11.62 4.59
CA GLY A 530 -12.86 12.92 5.18
C GLY A 530 -13.75 12.90 6.41
N GLN A 531 -14.42 11.78 6.70
CA GLN A 531 -15.30 11.60 7.86
C GLN A 531 -14.60 10.85 9.01
N GLY A 532 -13.29 10.61 8.90
CA GLY A 532 -12.44 10.12 9.99
C GLY A 532 -11.84 8.72 9.78
N LEU A 533 -12.00 8.09 8.61
CA LEU A 533 -11.25 6.90 8.25
C LEU A 533 -9.78 7.29 7.98
N ARG A 534 -8.87 6.79 8.81
CA ARG A 534 -7.43 7.10 8.82
C ARG A 534 -6.59 5.93 8.32
N CYS A 535 -6.93 4.69 8.69
CA CYS A 535 -6.09 3.52 8.45
C CYS A 535 -6.09 3.00 7.00
N LEU A 536 -6.93 3.57 6.13
CA LEU A 536 -6.96 3.35 4.68
C LEU A 536 -7.15 4.69 3.97
N GLN A 537 -6.60 4.82 2.77
CA GLN A 537 -6.71 5.99 1.90
C GLN A 537 -7.24 5.54 0.52
N PRO A 538 -7.66 6.47 -0.37
CA PRO A 538 -7.88 6.15 -1.77
C PRO A 538 -6.53 5.86 -2.42
N ALA A 539 -6.44 4.83 -3.25
CA ALA A 539 -5.22 4.48 -3.96
C ALA A 539 -4.98 5.43 -5.15
N LEU A 540 -3.71 5.75 -5.44
CA LEU A 540 -3.35 6.66 -6.52
C LEU A 540 -2.34 6.02 -7.48
N GLN A 541 -2.67 5.93 -8.76
CA GLN A 541 -1.74 5.46 -9.79
C GLN A 541 -1.39 6.58 -10.78
N TYR A 542 -0.12 6.98 -10.80
CA TYR A 542 0.40 7.87 -11.84
C TYR A 542 0.42 7.18 -13.22
N ILE A 543 0.21 7.94 -14.29
CA ILE A 543 0.39 7.47 -15.69
C ILE A 543 1.77 7.92 -16.21
N ALA A 544 2.26 7.30 -17.30
CA ALA A 544 3.68 7.35 -17.69
C ALA A 544 4.24 8.75 -18.05
N GLY A 545 3.39 9.77 -18.16
CA GLY A 545 3.75 11.16 -18.36
C GLY A 545 2.54 12.05 -18.09
N GLU A 546 2.48 13.23 -18.73
CA GLU A 546 1.32 14.12 -18.66
C GLU A 546 0.60 14.23 -20.00
N LEU A 547 -0.73 14.21 -19.96
CA LEU A 547 -1.61 14.44 -21.10
C LEU A 547 -2.35 15.78 -20.95
N PRO A 548 -2.37 16.67 -21.96
CA PRO A 548 -3.30 17.78 -21.99
C PRO A 548 -4.72 17.22 -22.19
N VAL A 549 -5.68 17.71 -21.42
CA VAL A 549 -7.11 17.39 -21.59
C VAL A 549 -7.94 18.68 -21.59
N GLU A 550 -9.03 18.66 -22.33
CA GLU A 550 -9.99 19.75 -22.45
C GLU A 550 -11.37 19.31 -21.95
N GLU A 551 -12.18 20.23 -21.46
CA GLU A 551 -13.56 19.98 -21.06
C GLU A 551 -14.39 19.43 -22.23
N GLY A 552 -15.12 18.34 -22.01
CA GLY A 552 -15.83 17.59 -23.05
C GLY A 552 -14.97 16.64 -23.88
N LEU A 553 -13.65 16.55 -23.63
CA LEU A 553 -12.82 15.49 -24.21
C LEU A 553 -13.23 14.13 -23.64
N VAL A 554 -13.12 13.07 -24.44
CA VAL A 554 -13.30 11.69 -24.02
C VAL A 554 -12.04 10.89 -24.37
N LEU A 555 -11.43 10.19 -23.40
CA LEU A 555 -10.30 9.29 -23.62
C LEU A 555 -10.58 7.86 -23.15
N PRO A 556 -10.15 6.83 -23.91
CA PRO A 556 -10.24 5.43 -23.48
C PRO A 556 -9.20 5.12 -22.38
N LEU A 557 -9.68 4.86 -21.16
CA LEU A 557 -8.86 4.28 -20.10
C LEU A 557 -8.97 2.76 -20.15
N VAL A 558 -7.84 2.09 -20.36
CA VAL A 558 -7.73 0.63 -20.26
C VAL A 558 -7.53 0.26 -18.79
N ALA A 559 -8.57 -0.27 -18.18
CA ALA A 559 -8.54 -0.83 -16.84
C ALA A 559 -8.25 -2.34 -16.92
N SER A 560 -7.19 -2.78 -16.24
CA SER A 560 -6.79 -4.20 -16.19
C SER A 560 -6.61 -4.66 -14.74
N HIS A 561 -6.94 -5.93 -14.48
CA HIS A 561 -6.61 -6.55 -13.19
C HIS A 561 -6.24 -8.02 -13.37
N ASN A 562 -5.46 -8.54 -12.41
CA ASN A 562 -5.30 -9.97 -12.18
C ASN A 562 -5.91 -10.33 -10.81
N THR A 563 -5.67 -11.55 -10.32
CA THR A 563 -6.25 -12.02 -9.04
C THR A 563 -5.67 -11.34 -7.79
N VAL A 564 -4.65 -10.49 -7.91
CA VAL A 564 -3.99 -9.84 -6.77
C VAL A 564 -3.67 -8.36 -6.98
N ARG A 565 -4.01 -7.74 -8.12
CA ARG A 565 -3.62 -6.36 -8.41
C ARG A 565 -4.39 -5.74 -9.58
N MET A 566 -4.65 -4.44 -9.51
CA MET A 566 -5.19 -3.58 -10.58
C MET A 566 -4.12 -2.70 -11.24
N ARG A 567 -4.40 -2.23 -12.45
CA ARG A 567 -3.63 -1.22 -13.20
C ARG A 567 -4.54 -0.48 -14.19
N PHE A 568 -4.26 0.81 -14.39
CA PHE A 568 -4.97 1.69 -15.31
C PHE A 568 -3.98 2.33 -16.31
N ASP A 569 -4.29 2.28 -17.60
CA ASP A 569 -3.47 2.80 -18.69
C ASP A 569 -4.32 3.63 -19.66
N VAL A 570 -3.70 4.50 -20.47
CA VAL A 570 -4.37 5.26 -21.53
C VAL A 570 -3.91 4.75 -22.88
N GLU A 571 -4.85 4.47 -23.79
CA GLU A 571 -4.53 3.88 -25.09
C GLU A 571 -4.08 4.92 -26.12
N SER A 572 -3.07 4.59 -26.92
CA SER A 572 -2.67 5.31 -28.14
C SER A 572 -2.26 6.80 -28.01
N THR A 573 -1.80 7.26 -26.83
CA THR A 573 -1.39 8.66 -26.61
C THR A 573 0.11 8.92 -26.71
N GLU A 574 0.51 10.01 -27.38
CA GLU A 574 1.85 10.60 -27.24
C GLU A 574 1.90 11.45 -25.95
N TYR A 575 2.72 11.03 -24.98
CA TYR A 575 2.93 11.76 -23.72
C TYR A 575 3.91 12.93 -23.93
N LEU A 576 3.60 14.11 -23.39
CA LEU A 576 4.40 15.33 -23.61
C LEU A 576 5.82 15.26 -23.03
N ASN A 577 6.01 14.48 -21.95
CA ASN A 577 7.31 14.25 -21.33
C ASN A 577 7.38 12.79 -20.86
N LEU A 578 8.30 12.02 -21.43
CA LEU A 578 8.68 10.68 -20.96
C LEU A 578 10.10 10.76 -20.39
N ILE A 579 10.25 10.43 -19.11
CA ILE A 579 11.56 10.25 -18.45
C ILE A 579 11.74 8.79 -18.08
N LYS A 580 13.00 8.32 -18.08
CA LYS A 580 13.33 6.96 -17.63
C LYS A 580 12.85 6.77 -16.17
N PRO A 581 12.04 5.75 -15.87
CA PRO A 581 11.58 5.50 -14.51
C PRO A 581 12.72 5.34 -13.49
N ASP A 582 12.60 6.04 -12.37
CA ASP A 582 13.50 5.95 -11.22
C ASP A 582 12.68 5.71 -9.95
N ALA A 583 12.60 4.45 -9.53
CA ALA A 583 11.89 4.05 -8.32
C ALA A 583 12.75 4.17 -7.04
N SER A 584 13.97 4.72 -7.13
CA SER A 584 14.73 5.20 -5.97
C SER A 584 14.44 6.65 -5.61
N PHE A 585 13.78 7.41 -6.49
CA PHE A 585 13.52 8.85 -6.31
C PHE A 585 12.89 9.17 -4.95
N PRO A 586 13.46 10.07 -4.13
CA PRO A 586 12.91 10.39 -2.82
C PRO A 586 11.60 11.22 -2.93
N HIS A 587 10.46 10.53 -2.99
CA HIS A 587 9.12 11.12 -3.09
C HIS A 587 8.83 12.20 -2.03
N GLN A 588 9.52 12.16 -0.88
CA GLN A 588 9.43 13.16 0.18
C GLN A 588 9.64 14.61 -0.30
N HIS A 589 10.42 14.82 -1.38
CA HIS A 589 10.62 16.16 -1.94
C HIS A 589 9.34 16.80 -2.52
N PHE A 590 8.30 16.03 -2.86
CA PHE A 590 7.01 16.60 -3.24
C PHE A 590 6.39 17.36 -2.07
N SER A 591 6.34 16.74 -0.88
CA SER A 591 5.82 17.35 0.35
C SER A 591 6.71 18.48 0.86
N MET A 592 8.05 18.36 0.76
CA MET A 592 8.96 19.47 1.10
C MET A 592 8.71 20.72 0.24
N LEU A 593 8.36 20.54 -1.04
CA LEU A 593 8.07 21.65 -1.96
C LEU A 593 6.67 22.26 -1.76
N ALA A 594 5.70 21.46 -1.31
CA ALA A 594 4.35 21.92 -0.93
C ALA A 594 4.32 22.70 0.41
N ASP A 595 5.33 22.53 1.27
CA ASP A 595 5.48 23.29 2.51
C ASP A 595 5.88 24.75 2.22
N GLU A 596 4.88 25.58 1.87
CA GLU A 596 5.08 27.00 1.56
C GLU A 596 5.73 27.77 2.72
N ARG A 597 5.38 27.45 3.97
CA ARG A 597 5.90 28.14 5.15
C ARG A 597 7.41 27.95 5.26
N ARG A 598 7.87 26.70 5.16
CA ARG A 598 9.29 26.34 5.07
C ARG A 598 9.97 27.05 3.89
N CYS A 599 9.41 26.95 2.69
CA CYS A 599 10.00 27.54 1.48
C CYS A 599 10.12 29.08 1.57
N GLN A 600 9.10 29.77 2.09
CA GLN A 600 9.12 31.23 2.27
C GLN A 600 10.13 31.68 3.33
N ALA A 601 10.24 30.97 4.46
CA ALA A 601 11.22 31.29 5.51
C ALA A 601 12.65 31.13 5.00
N TYR A 602 12.95 30.02 4.30
CA TYR A 602 14.23 29.81 3.63
C TYR A 602 14.53 30.90 2.59
N GLN A 603 13.54 31.32 1.79
CA GLN A 603 13.73 32.44 0.85
C GLN A 603 14.14 33.72 1.59
N ARG A 604 13.42 34.11 2.66
CA ARG A 604 13.68 35.35 3.39
C ARG A 604 15.07 35.34 4.06
N ALA A 605 15.45 34.22 4.68
CA ALA A 605 16.78 34.05 5.28
C ALA A 605 17.91 34.08 4.25
N ILE A 606 17.78 33.35 3.13
CA ILE A 606 18.77 33.36 2.05
C ILE A 606 18.90 34.76 1.41
N GLN A 607 17.79 35.48 1.24
CA GLN A 607 17.82 36.87 0.74
C GLN A 607 18.60 37.82 1.67
N ARG A 608 18.40 37.73 3.00
CA ARG A 608 19.16 38.53 3.97
C ARG A 608 20.64 38.11 4.03
N ALA A 609 20.94 36.81 4.03
CA ALA A 609 22.30 36.30 4.04
C ALA A 609 23.09 36.71 2.78
N VAL A 610 22.52 36.55 1.58
CA VAL A 610 23.17 36.98 0.33
C VAL A 610 23.39 38.49 0.32
N ARG A 611 22.41 39.29 0.80
CA ARG A 611 22.59 40.74 0.93
C ARG A 611 23.74 41.09 1.89
N GLN A 612 23.75 40.53 3.10
CA GLN A 612 24.77 40.80 4.11
C GLN A 612 26.18 40.43 3.61
N ARG A 613 26.33 39.28 2.93
CA ARG A 613 27.62 38.86 2.37
C ARG A 613 28.03 39.68 1.15
N ARG A 614 27.08 40.23 0.38
CA ARG A 614 27.38 41.22 -0.68
C ARG A 614 27.83 42.57 -0.09
N GLU A 615 27.27 42.99 1.04
CA GLU A 615 27.69 44.21 1.75
C GLU A 615 29.05 44.06 2.46
N GLN A 616 29.44 42.83 2.86
CA GLN A 616 30.73 42.53 3.51
C GLN A 616 31.86 42.19 2.52
N ASP A 617 31.64 41.22 1.63
CA ASP A 617 32.69 40.59 0.82
C ASP A 617 32.63 41.04 -0.66
N GLY A 618 31.60 41.80 -1.07
CA GLY A 618 31.37 42.27 -2.44
C GLY A 618 30.85 41.19 -3.41
N GLU A 619 31.46 40.01 -3.40
CA GLU A 619 31.01 38.82 -4.13
C GLU A 619 30.37 37.77 -3.20
N VAL A 620 29.34 37.07 -3.67
CA VAL A 620 28.70 35.98 -2.91
C VAL A 620 28.74 34.68 -3.71
N HIS A 621 29.42 33.67 -3.18
CA HIS A 621 29.57 32.35 -3.76
C HIS A 621 29.03 31.32 -2.79
N VAL A 622 27.97 30.64 -3.21
CA VAL A 622 27.17 29.77 -2.36
C VAL A 622 27.53 28.31 -2.59
N LEU A 623 27.57 27.53 -1.51
CA LEU A 623 27.57 26.07 -1.53
C LEU A 623 26.22 25.57 -1.00
N ASP A 624 25.48 24.81 -1.81
CA ASP A 624 24.20 24.18 -1.45
C ASP A 624 24.44 22.68 -1.20
N ILE A 625 24.36 22.27 0.07
CA ILE A 625 24.74 20.93 0.56
C ILE A 625 23.48 20.08 0.71
N GLY A 626 23.39 18.99 -0.09
CA GLY A 626 22.18 18.18 -0.16
C GLY A 626 21.07 18.94 -0.90
N CYS A 627 21.42 19.53 -2.04
CA CYS A 627 20.56 20.51 -2.73
C CYS A 627 19.21 19.95 -3.19
N GLY A 628 19.06 18.62 -3.27
CA GLY A 628 17.83 17.94 -3.67
C GLY A 628 17.29 18.46 -5.00
N THR A 629 16.10 19.05 -4.96
CA THR A 629 15.45 19.63 -6.15
C THR A 629 16.04 20.96 -6.62
N GLY A 630 17.04 21.52 -5.91
CA GLY A 630 17.74 22.76 -6.26
C GLY A 630 17.04 24.04 -5.79
N ILE A 631 15.97 23.96 -5.01
CA ILE A 631 15.15 25.12 -4.61
C ILE A 631 15.93 26.18 -3.82
N LEU A 632 16.87 25.79 -2.94
CA LEU A 632 17.71 26.72 -2.19
C LEU A 632 18.74 27.41 -3.09
N SER A 633 19.34 26.67 -4.02
CA SER A 633 20.20 27.22 -5.09
C SER A 633 19.48 28.26 -5.96
N LEU A 634 18.22 28.01 -6.32
CA LEU A 634 17.38 28.98 -7.05
C LEU A 634 17.15 30.25 -6.21
N MET A 635 16.80 30.11 -4.93
CA MET A 635 16.64 31.24 -4.00
C MET A 635 17.93 32.06 -3.87
N ALA A 636 19.08 31.42 -3.75
CA ALA A 636 20.39 32.07 -3.64
C ALA A 636 20.78 32.83 -4.92
N ALA A 637 20.59 32.21 -6.09
CA ALA A 637 20.86 32.85 -7.37
C ALA A 637 19.90 34.05 -7.62
N ARG A 638 18.61 33.91 -7.34
CA ARG A 638 17.61 35.01 -7.43
C ARG A 638 17.87 36.14 -6.43
N ALA A 639 18.45 35.83 -5.26
CA ALA A 639 18.91 36.84 -4.30
C ALA A 639 20.18 37.59 -4.76
N GLY A 640 20.79 37.18 -5.88
CA GLY A 640 21.96 37.82 -6.46
C GLY A 640 23.28 37.25 -5.96
N ALA A 641 23.41 35.93 -5.81
CA ALA A 641 24.71 35.27 -5.72
C ALA A 641 25.51 35.43 -7.04
N ASN A 642 26.84 35.57 -6.95
CA ASN A 642 27.75 35.56 -8.10
C ASN A 642 27.86 34.15 -8.71
N SER A 643 27.81 33.09 -7.88
CA SER A 643 27.66 31.71 -8.32
C SER A 643 27.10 30.82 -7.19
N VAL A 644 26.48 29.70 -7.56
CA VAL A 644 26.06 28.64 -6.65
C VAL A 644 26.65 27.31 -7.12
N VAL A 645 27.28 26.57 -6.21
CA VAL A 645 27.66 25.16 -6.42
C VAL A 645 26.68 24.31 -5.62
N ALA A 646 25.86 23.55 -6.33
CA ALA A 646 24.84 22.67 -5.76
C ALA A 646 25.34 21.22 -5.80
N CYS A 647 25.25 20.49 -4.69
CA CYS A 647 25.70 19.10 -4.64
C CYS A 647 24.67 18.17 -3.97
N ASP A 648 24.51 17.00 -4.56
CA ASP A 648 23.67 15.91 -4.05
C ASP A 648 24.31 14.55 -4.39
N LEU A 649 23.81 13.47 -3.79
CA LEU A 649 24.22 12.09 -4.08
C LEU A 649 23.28 11.38 -5.07
N HIS A 650 22.07 11.90 -5.28
CA HIS A 650 21.05 11.24 -6.08
C HIS A 650 20.98 11.83 -7.49
N ASP A 651 21.36 11.03 -8.50
CA ASP A 651 21.48 11.47 -9.90
C ASP A 651 20.21 12.17 -10.41
N SER A 652 19.03 11.60 -10.15
CA SER A 652 17.75 12.17 -10.57
C SER A 652 17.37 13.48 -9.86
N LEU A 653 17.91 13.75 -8.66
CA LEU A 653 17.72 15.05 -8.00
C LEU A 653 18.64 16.10 -8.59
N CYS A 654 19.90 15.75 -8.91
CA CYS A 654 20.78 16.60 -9.70
C CYS A 654 20.18 16.96 -11.08
N ASP A 655 19.51 15.99 -11.71
CA ASP A 655 18.77 16.16 -12.96
C ASP A 655 17.59 17.15 -12.80
N VAL A 656 16.80 17.03 -11.73
CA VAL A 656 15.72 17.99 -11.39
C VAL A 656 16.29 19.38 -11.14
N ALA A 657 17.32 19.52 -10.30
CA ALA A 657 17.95 20.80 -10.00
C ALA A 657 18.52 21.49 -11.26
N THR A 658 19.14 20.71 -12.16
CA THR A 658 19.65 21.21 -13.44
C THR A 658 18.53 21.70 -14.37
N LYS A 659 17.43 20.94 -14.45
CA LYS A 659 16.25 21.31 -15.25
C LYS A 659 15.53 22.53 -14.67
N ALA A 660 15.38 22.62 -13.35
CA ALA A 660 14.79 23.78 -12.67
C ALA A 660 15.65 25.04 -12.83
N ALA A 661 16.98 24.93 -12.74
CA ALA A 661 17.90 26.03 -13.06
C ALA A 661 17.77 26.49 -14.52
N SER A 662 17.49 25.59 -15.45
CA SER A 662 17.25 25.91 -16.86
C SER A 662 15.91 26.61 -17.09
N ALA A 663 14.82 26.07 -16.56
CA ALA A 663 13.47 26.66 -16.65
C ALA A 663 13.42 28.09 -16.09
N ASN A 664 14.07 28.30 -14.93
CA ASN A 664 14.16 29.61 -14.28
C ASN A 664 15.28 30.52 -14.84
N LYS A 665 15.99 30.11 -15.91
CA LYS A 665 17.04 30.87 -16.62
C LYS A 665 18.27 31.23 -15.76
N LEU A 666 18.62 30.39 -14.80
CA LEU A 666 19.71 30.56 -13.82
C LEU A 666 20.91 29.62 -14.05
N SER A 667 20.90 28.78 -15.09
CA SER A 667 22.00 27.85 -15.44
C SER A 667 23.37 28.49 -15.67
N SER A 668 23.48 29.82 -15.85
CA SER A 668 24.76 30.52 -15.92
C SER A 668 25.36 30.87 -14.55
N GLN A 669 24.61 30.66 -13.47
CA GLN A 669 25.02 30.93 -12.09
C GLN A 669 25.09 29.65 -11.24
N ILE A 670 24.23 28.66 -11.52
CA ILE A 670 24.09 27.42 -10.73
C ILE A 670 24.80 26.26 -11.44
N SER A 671 25.82 25.70 -10.78
CA SER A 671 26.54 24.49 -11.20
C SER A 671 26.13 23.31 -10.31
N VAL A 672 25.49 22.29 -10.88
CA VAL A 672 25.03 21.10 -10.15
C VAL A 672 26.05 19.95 -10.26
N VAL A 673 26.30 19.24 -9.16
CA VAL A 673 27.30 18.17 -9.04
C VAL A 673 26.71 16.94 -8.34
N SER A 674 26.59 15.81 -9.06
CA SER A 674 26.33 14.49 -8.43
C SER A 674 27.61 13.98 -7.75
N ARG A 675 27.79 14.33 -6.47
CA ARG A 675 28.85 13.84 -5.57
C ARG A 675 28.58 14.24 -4.11
N ASP A 676 29.06 13.38 -3.21
CA ASP A 676 29.30 13.70 -1.79
C ASP A 676 30.00 15.06 -1.60
N ALA A 677 29.36 15.96 -0.85
CA ALA A 677 29.87 17.28 -0.53
C ALA A 677 31.26 17.24 0.17
N ALA A 678 31.54 16.19 0.95
CA ALA A 678 32.82 16.00 1.60
C ALA A 678 33.97 15.71 0.61
N MET A 679 33.70 15.41 -0.66
CA MET A 679 34.70 15.16 -1.70
C MET A 679 35.02 16.37 -2.58
N LEU A 680 34.26 17.48 -2.49
CA LEU A 680 34.43 18.65 -3.34
C LEU A 680 35.80 19.31 -3.14
N GLN A 681 36.36 19.88 -4.21
CA GLN A 681 37.70 20.49 -4.20
C GLN A 681 37.69 21.93 -4.70
N ARG A 682 38.49 22.78 -4.03
CA ARG A 682 38.82 24.14 -4.47
C ARG A 682 39.64 24.09 -5.76
N GLY A 683 39.28 24.93 -6.72
CA GLY A 683 39.89 24.95 -8.06
C GLY A 683 39.40 23.85 -9.01
N ARG A 684 38.41 23.04 -8.61
CA ARG A 684 37.81 21.99 -9.45
C ARG A 684 36.29 22.14 -9.52
N GLU A 685 35.55 21.71 -8.50
CA GLU A 685 34.10 21.92 -8.41
C GLU A 685 33.74 23.27 -7.75
N VAL A 686 34.54 23.72 -6.78
CA VAL A 686 34.35 25.00 -6.07
C VAL A 686 35.48 25.97 -6.46
N ARG A 687 35.21 27.28 -6.51
CA ARG A 687 36.24 28.28 -6.87
C ARG A 687 37.48 28.21 -5.95
N PRO A 688 38.70 28.56 -6.40
CA PRO A 688 39.92 28.45 -5.58
C PRO A 688 39.84 29.15 -4.21
N MET A 689 39.21 30.33 -4.17
CA MET A 689 38.99 31.11 -2.95
C MET A 689 37.98 30.47 -1.98
N GLY A 690 37.15 29.54 -2.44
CA GLY A 690 36.07 28.91 -1.69
C GLY A 690 34.73 29.64 -1.79
N ALA A 691 33.69 29.00 -1.24
CA ALA A 691 32.35 29.58 -1.02
C ALA A 691 32.32 30.36 0.30
N ASN A 692 31.60 31.48 0.36
CA ASN A 692 31.52 32.38 1.52
C ASN A 692 30.12 32.46 2.16
N LEU A 693 29.16 31.72 1.60
CA LEU A 693 27.85 31.40 2.17
C LEU A 693 27.57 29.90 1.94
N VAL A 694 27.00 29.23 2.93
CA VAL A 694 26.52 27.84 2.83
C VAL A 694 25.01 27.83 3.04
N VAL A 695 24.28 27.07 2.23
CA VAL A 695 22.86 26.76 2.43
C VAL A 695 22.67 25.25 2.52
N ALA A 696 21.73 24.79 3.34
CA ALA A 696 21.39 23.37 3.44
C ALA A 696 19.98 23.13 3.99
N ASP A 697 19.39 22.01 3.57
CA ASP A 697 18.26 21.36 4.25
C ASP A 697 18.43 19.84 4.17
N MET A 698 19.09 19.28 5.19
CA MET A 698 19.36 17.85 5.33
C MET A 698 18.84 17.33 6.68
N PHE A 699 17.71 17.87 7.14
CA PHE A 699 17.18 17.61 8.48
C PHE A 699 16.02 16.61 8.44
N ASP A 700 15.99 15.68 9.40
CA ASP A 700 14.85 14.80 9.66
C ASP A 700 14.08 15.27 10.91
N SER A 701 12.98 14.59 11.25
CA SER A 701 12.18 14.86 12.46
C SER A 701 13.00 14.94 13.77
N GLY A 702 14.10 14.19 13.83
CA GLY A 702 15.06 14.15 14.95
C GLY A 702 16.29 15.07 14.81
N LEU A 703 16.29 16.00 13.85
CA LEU A 703 17.33 17.00 13.51
C LEU A 703 18.68 16.43 13.01
N LEU A 704 19.19 15.34 13.56
CA LEU A 704 20.62 14.97 13.43
C LEU A 704 20.94 13.94 12.34
N ALA A 705 19.94 13.44 11.61
CA ALA A 705 20.14 12.40 10.62
C ALA A 705 21.08 12.78 9.46
N ASP A 706 21.39 11.76 8.66
CA ASP A 706 22.04 11.84 7.34
C ASP A 706 23.39 12.57 7.30
N GLY A 707 23.99 12.80 8.48
CA GLY A 707 25.37 13.21 8.65
C GLY A 707 25.63 14.72 8.51
N PHE A 708 24.59 15.56 8.43
CA PHE A 708 24.73 17.01 8.14
C PHE A 708 25.84 17.70 8.95
N MET A 709 25.87 17.51 10.28
CA MET A 709 26.90 18.08 11.16
C MET A 709 28.33 17.79 10.72
N TRP A 710 28.58 16.60 10.18
CA TRP A 710 29.90 16.12 9.76
C TRP A 710 30.22 16.53 8.31
N LEU A 711 29.21 16.53 7.42
CA LEU A 711 29.31 17.07 6.06
C LEU A 711 29.64 18.57 6.10
N LEU A 712 28.98 19.33 6.98
CA LEU A 712 29.25 20.74 7.22
C LEU A 712 30.67 20.94 7.76
N GLU A 713 31.10 20.20 8.78
CA GLU A 713 32.47 20.30 9.31
C GLU A 713 33.54 20.01 8.24
N LEU A 714 33.33 19.02 7.36
CA LEU A 714 34.29 18.72 6.29
C LEU A 714 34.26 19.74 5.14
N THR A 715 33.10 20.25 4.75
CA THR A 715 33.01 21.31 3.73
C THR A 715 33.59 22.62 4.24
N GLN A 716 33.35 22.98 5.51
CA GLN A 716 33.99 24.09 6.23
C GLN A 716 35.52 23.99 6.20
N ARG A 717 36.08 22.80 6.40
CA ARG A 717 37.54 22.55 6.35
C ARG A 717 38.13 22.54 4.94
N LYS A 718 37.35 22.26 3.88
CA LYS A 718 37.85 22.01 2.52
C LYS A 718 37.53 23.11 1.51
N VAL A 719 36.27 23.51 1.39
CA VAL A 719 35.75 24.29 0.25
C VAL A 719 35.09 25.61 0.61
N VAL A 720 34.71 25.80 1.87
CA VAL A 720 34.13 27.05 2.38
C VAL A 720 35.23 27.95 2.96
N THR A 721 35.03 29.27 3.02
CA THR A 721 35.94 30.22 3.67
C THR A 721 35.76 30.25 5.19
N PRO A 722 36.81 30.57 5.97
CA PRO A 722 36.64 31.01 7.35
C PRO A 722 35.65 32.19 7.43
N GLY A 723 34.83 32.23 8.49
CA GLY A 723 33.82 33.29 8.65
C GLY A 723 32.68 33.26 7.62
N ALA A 724 32.43 32.12 6.96
CA ALA A 724 31.26 31.98 6.09
C ALA A 724 29.96 31.89 6.90
N THR A 725 28.94 32.63 6.49
CA THR A 725 27.57 32.44 6.96
C THR A 725 27.07 31.05 6.55
N VAL A 726 26.31 30.41 7.44
CA VAL A 726 25.56 29.18 7.16
C VAL A 726 24.07 29.48 7.38
N VAL A 727 23.23 29.01 6.47
CA VAL A 727 21.76 29.03 6.60
C VAL A 727 21.27 27.57 6.51
N PRO A 728 20.69 27.00 7.58
CA PRO A 728 20.42 27.62 8.88
C PRO A 728 21.67 27.98 9.69
N SER A 729 21.51 28.89 10.65
CA SER A 729 22.57 29.36 11.55
C SER A 729 22.72 28.50 12.81
N ALA A 730 21.59 27.99 13.34
CA ALA A 730 21.55 27.18 14.56
C ALA A 730 20.30 26.28 14.63
N ALA A 731 20.28 25.36 15.59
CA ALA A 731 19.12 24.55 15.92
C ALA A 731 19.04 24.26 17.43
N THR A 732 17.85 24.35 18.01
CA THR A 732 17.58 24.00 19.40
C THR A 732 16.61 22.83 19.48
N LEU A 733 17.01 21.75 20.16
CA LEU A 733 16.19 20.54 20.32
C LEU A 733 15.43 20.56 21.67
N TYR A 734 14.18 20.13 21.66
CA TYR A 734 13.28 20.05 22.80
C TYR A 734 12.66 18.65 22.93
N CYS A 735 12.34 18.22 24.15
CA CYS A 735 11.60 16.97 24.36
C CYS A 735 10.54 17.07 25.47
N MET A 736 9.61 16.12 25.47
CA MET A 736 8.51 15.99 26.41
C MET A 736 8.22 14.52 26.70
N GLY A 737 8.03 14.17 27.98
CA GLY A 737 7.60 12.83 28.39
C GLY A 737 6.09 12.68 28.23
N ILE A 738 5.67 11.56 27.62
CA ILE A 738 4.27 11.26 27.33
C ILE A 738 3.88 9.83 27.72
N GLU A 739 2.57 9.63 27.85
CA GLU A 739 1.93 8.32 27.81
C GLU A 739 1.36 8.09 26.41
N ALA A 740 1.72 6.98 25.77
CA ALA A 740 1.29 6.59 24.43
C ALA A 740 1.07 5.07 24.41
N LEU A 741 -0.14 4.64 24.83
CA LEU A 741 -0.50 3.24 25.05
C LEU A 741 -1.90 2.95 24.52
N THR A 742 -2.06 1.86 23.78
CA THR A 742 -3.38 1.31 23.42
C THR A 742 -3.95 0.60 24.64
N GLY A 743 -5.01 1.16 25.23
CA GLY A 743 -5.69 0.60 26.40
C GLY A 743 -6.77 -0.41 26.01
N HIS A 744 -8.01 0.08 25.87
CA HIS A 744 -9.15 -0.70 25.40
C HIS A 744 -9.64 -0.21 24.04
N VAL A 745 -9.96 -1.13 23.13
CA VAL A 745 -10.50 -0.87 21.79
C VAL A 745 -11.82 -1.63 21.63
N ALA A 746 -12.88 -0.93 21.22
CA ALA A 746 -14.24 -1.49 21.11
C ALA A 746 -14.73 -2.27 22.36
N GLY A 747 -14.19 -1.95 23.54
CA GLY A 747 -14.46 -2.64 24.82
C GLY A 747 -13.54 -3.82 25.16
N PHE A 748 -12.59 -4.19 24.29
CA PHE A 748 -11.60 -5.24 24.54
C PHE A 748 -10.26 -4.67 25.02
N ASN A 749 -9.63 -5.35 25.96
CA ASN A 749 -8.28 -5.06 26.43
C ASN A 749 -7.25 -5.36 25.32
N MET A 750 -6.64 -4.32 24.73
CA MET A 750 -5.61 -4.46 23.69
C MET A 750 -4.20 -4.22 24.22
N THR A 751 -4.01 -4.20 25.54
CA THR A 751 -2.70 -3.86 26.14
C THR A 751 -1.51 -4.73 25.67
N PRO A 752 -1.64 -6.02 25.28
CA PRO A 752 -0.54 -6.78 24.70
C PRO A 752 0.02 -6.20 23.39
N MET A 753 -0.76 -5.42 22.62
CA MET A 753 -0.24 -4.78 21.40
C MET A 753 0.84 -3.73 21.67
N ASN A 754 0.92 -3.18 22.89
CA ASN A 754 1.99 -2.26 23.27
C ASN A 754 3.37 -2.95 23.35
N THR A 755 3.42 -4.29 23.39
CA THR A 755 4.65 -5.09 23.29
C THR A 755 5.42 -4.78 22.00
N PHE A 756 4.74 -4.38 20.93
CA PHE A 756 5.36 -4.13 19.62
C PHE A 756 5.60 -2.64 19.31
N ARG A 757 5.25 -1.72 20.23
CA ARG A 757 5.52 -0.28 20.06
C ARG A 757 7.01 0.07 20.22
N TRP A 758 7.77 -0.70 21.01
CA TRP A 758 9.14 -0.33 21.34
C TRP A 758 10.10 -0.33 20.14
N ASP A 759 11.15 0.49 20.23
CA ASP A 759 12.23 0.57 19.26
C ASP A 759 13.56 0.99 19.92
N SER A 760 14.68 0.62 19.30
CA SER A 760 16.01 1.13 19.63
C SER A 760 16.30 2.53 19.08
N LEU A 761 15.49 2.97 18.10
CA LEU A 761 15.50 4.23 17.36
C LEU A 761 14.25 5.08 17.71
N TYR A 762 14.08 6.20 17.00
CA TYR A 762 12.84 6.98 16.97
C TYR A 762 12.15 6.85 15.61
N GLU A 763 10.84 7.10 15.61
CA GLU A 763 9.96 7.13 14.43
C GLU A 763 9.51 8.58 14.15
N THR A 764 9.19 8.88 12.89
CA THR A 764 8.57 10.16 12.52
C THR A 764 7.05 10.01 12.61
N ILE A 765 6.40 10.92 13.32
CA ILE A 765 4.95 10.92 13.56
C ILE A 765 4.38 12.33 13.33
N ASP A 766 3.06 12.41 13.17
CA ASP A 766 2.32 13.59 13.59
C ASP A 766 1.70 13.29 14.96
N LEU A 767 2.04 14.06 15.99
CA LEU A 767 1.54 13.80 17.36
C LEU A 767 0.02 14.03 17.46
N SER A 768 -0.59 14.81 16.56
CA SER A 768 -2.05 15.01 16.50
C SER A 768 -2.81 13.79 15.96
N ASP A 769 -2.16 12.93 15.18
CA ASP A 769 -2.79 11.75 14.59
C ASP A 769 -2.91 10.57 15.55
N MET A 770 -2.14 10.55 16.66
CA MET A 770 -2.07 9.43 17.61
C MET A 770 -2.62 9.74 19.01
N PRO A 771 -3.36 8.81 19.65
CA PRO A 771 -3.75 8.95 21.05
C PRO A 771 -2.55 9.02 21.99
N HIS A 772 -2.44 10.10 22.77
CA HIS A 772 -1.36 10.30 23.73
C HIS A 772 -1.81 11.21 24.90
N ARG A 773 -1.05 11.23 25.99
CA ARG A 773 -1.21 12.20 27.09
C ARG A 773 0.13 12.86 27.43
N ARG A 774 0.15 14.20 27.50
CA ARG A 774 1.28 14.99 28.00
C ARG A 774 1.48 14.77 29.49
N LEU A 775 2.61 14.18 29.89
CA LEU A 775 2.95 13.95 31.30
C LEU A 775 3.93 14.97 31.85
N THR A 776 4.81 15.56 31.03
CA THR A 776 5.79 16.57 31.47
C THR A 776 5.61 17.90 30.75
N LYS A 777 6.25 18.95 31.26
CA LYS A 777 6.55 20.15 30.47
C LYS A 777 7.58 19.84 29.37
N PRO A 778 7.60 20.62 28.27
CA PRO A 778 8.74 20.68 27.35
C PRO A 778 10.06 21.02 28.07
N CYS A 779 11.18 20.52 27.55
CA CYS A 779 12.52 20.76 28.10
C CYS A 779 13.56 20.84 26.98
N LYS A 780 14.42 21.87 27.00
CA LYS A 780 15.54 22.04 26.05
C LYS A 780 16.60 20.97 26.29
N VAL A 781 16.97 20.25 25.24
CA VAL A 781 17.83 19.06 25.28
C VAL A 781 19.26 19.38 24.85
N PHE A 782 19.39 19.93 23.64
CA PHE A 782 20.64 20.30 22.99
C PHE A 782 20.47 21.60 22.22
N GLU A 783 21.60 22.25 21.93
CA GLU A 783 21.70 23.46 21.13
C GLU A 783 22.92 23.31 20.23
N HIS A 784 22.73 23.57 18.94
CA HIS A 784 23.71 23.42 17.88
C HIS A 784 23.86 24.75 17.18
N PHE A 785 25.09 25.22 17.02
CA PHE A 785 25.41 26.35 16.16
C PHE A 785 26.18 25.81 14.96
N PHE A 786 25.81 26.26 13.77
CA PHE A 786 26.39 25.82 12.51
C PHE A 786 27.53 26.75 12.04
N ASP A 787 27.71 27.90 12.72
CA ASP A 787 28.82 28.86 12.54
C ASP A 787 30.23 28.25 12.73
N GLY A 788 30.36 27.15 13.48
CA GLY A 788 31.64 26.52 13.82
C GLY A 788 32.44 27.22 14.92
N GLU A 789 32.06 28.45 15.31
CA GLU A 789 32.67 29.22 16.40
C GLU A 789 32.17 28.71 17.77
N ARG A 790 30.87 28.42 17.88
CA ARG A 790 30.19 28.09 19.14
C ARG A 790 30.08 26.59 19.37
N LYS A 791 31.10 25.99 19.99
CA LYS A 791 31.14 24.55 20.29
C LYS A 791 30.07 24.11 21.33
N GLY A 792 29.09 23.32 20.88
CA GLY A 792 28.04 22.72 21.72
C GLY A 792 28.60 21.80 22.82
N LYS A 793 28.23 22.05 24.08
CA LYS A 793 29.04 21.72 25.26
C LYS A 793 29.10 20.25 25.73
N SER A 794 28.29 19.32 25.21
CA SER A 794 28.36 17.90 25.63
C SER A 794 27.74 16.93 24.62
N ARG A 795 28.22 15.68 24.56
CA ARG A 795 27.54 14.57 23.83
C ARG A 795 26.34 14.00 24.60
N GLU A 796 26.28 14.22 25.91
CA GLU A 796 25.20 13.77 26.79
C GLU A 796 24.56 14.94 27.55
N SER A 797 23.25 14.90 27.78
CA SER A 797 22.50 15.89 28.56
C SER A 797 21.62 15.18 29.59
N MET A 798 21.70 15.59 30.87
CA MET A 798 20.91 15.02 31.97
C MET A 798 19.75 15.95 32.29
N LEU A 799 18.59 15.62 31.73
CA LEU A 799 17.36 16.41 31.83
C LEU A 799 16.63 16.09 33.14
N ARG A 800 15.96 17.09 33.69
CA ARG A 800 15.00 16.93 34.80
C ARG A 800 13.64 17.45 34.35
N LEU A 801 12.79 16.55 33.86
CA LEU A 801 11.48 16.89 33.31
C LEU A 801 10.49 17.14 34.46
N ASP A 802 9.76 18.25 34.40
CA ASP A 802 8.74 18.60 35.39
C ASP A 802 7.41 17.92 35.05
N VAL A 803 6.91 17.07 35.96
CA VAL A 803 5.68 16.30 35.76
C VAL A 803 4.46 17.19 36.02
N VAL A 804 3.53 17.21 35.07
CA VAL A 804 2.28 18.00 35.10
C VAL A 804 1.03 17.15 35.23
N ALA A 805 1.09 15.86 34.86
CA ALA A 805 -0.04 14.93 34.94
C ALA A 805 0.41 13.56 35.49
N GLU A 806 -0.51 12.83 36.13
CA GLU A 806 -0.28 11.46 36.59
C GLU A 806 -0.45 10.46 35.44
N GLY A 807 0.39 9.42 35.40
CA GLY A 807 0.35 8.37 34.37
C GLY A 807 1.63 7.54 34.30
N VAL A 808 1.74 6.74 33.25
CA VAL A 808 2.88 5.87 32.95
C VAL A 808 3.68 6.48 31.79
N MET A 809 4.84 7.07 32.10
CA MET A 809 5.72 7.64 31.09
C MET A 809 6.46 6.52 30.36
N ASN A 810 5.97 6.17 29.17
CA ASN A 810 6.51 5.09 28.34
C ASN A 810 7.23 5.59 27.08
N ALA A 811 7.03 6.85 26.68
CA ALA A 811 7.65 7.42 25.49
C ALA A 811 8.09 8.88 25.71
N VAL A 812 8.95 9.34 24.80
CA VAL A 812 9.43 10.72 24.71
C VAL A 812 9.21 11.20 23.29
N VAL A 813 8.43 12.27 23.13
CA VAL A 813 8.33 13.01 21.87
C VAL A 813 9.33 14.16 21.91
N PHE A 814 9.98 14.43 20.77
CA PHE A 814 10.97 15.48 20.65
C PHE A 814 10.93 16.13 19.25
N TRP A 815 11.38 17.38 19.20
CA TRP A 815 11.28 18.29 18.06
C TRP A 815 12.39 19.34 18.15
N PHE A 816 12.52 20.20 17.14
CA PHE A 816 13.50 21.28 17.11
C PHE A 816 12.90 22.60 16.61
N ASP A 817 13.55 23.67 17.05
CA ASP A 817 13.52 24.97 16.42
C ASP A 817 14.77 25.09 15.54
N LEU A 818 14.60 25.31 14.24
CA LEU A 818 15.65 25.54 13.25
C LEU A 818 15.76 27.04 12.98
N HIS A 819 16.78 27.67 13.55
CA HIS A 819 17.02 29.09 13.41
C HIS A 819 17.74 29.33 12.07
N LEU A 820 17.04 29.92 11.10
CA LEU A 820 17.59 30.13 9.75
C LEU A 820 18.59 31.28 9.75
N ASP A 821 18.23 32.37 10.44
CA ASP A 821 19.04 33.52 10.79
C ASP A 821 18.49 34.14 12.10
N ASP A 822 18.89 35.36 12.45
CA ASP A 822 18.39 36.06 13.65
C ASP A 822 16.91 36.52 13.55
N CYS A 823 16.22 36.25 12.43
CA CYS A 823 14.87 36.74 12.12
C CYS A 823 13.83 35.66 11.82
N GLU A 824 14.22 34.46 11.36
CA GLU A 824 13.29 33.36 11.07
C GLU A 824 13.70 32.11 11.84
N THR A 825 12.73 31.50 12.50
CA THR A 825 12.83 30.15 13.04
C THR A 825 11.73 29.30 12.39
N LEU A 826 12.08 28.11 11.93
CA LEU A 826 11.11 27.06 11.62
C LEU A 826 11.01 26.12 12.81
N THR A 827 9.82 25.69 13.19
CA THR A 827 9.63 24.75 14.30
C THR A 827 8.75 23.59 13.87
N ASN A 828 9.15 22.36 14.19
CA ASN A 828 8.31 21.18 14.06
C ASN A 828 7.67 20.77 15.39
N ALA A 829 7.47 21.73 16.31
CA ALA A 829 6.81 21.52 17.60
C ALA A 829 5.42 20.86 17.47
N PRO A 830 4.99 20.05 18.46
CA PRO A 830 3.63 19.55 18.54
C PRO A 830 2.60 20.68 18.66
N GLU A 831 1.36 20.41 18.26
CA GLU A 831 0.25 21.36 18.43
C GLU A 831 0.08 21.82 19.89
N GLY A 832 -0.24 23.11 20.07
CA GLY A 832 -0.28 23.76 21.39
C GLY A 832 1.10 24.08 21.99
N ILE A 833 2.20 23.86 21.27
CA ILE A 833 3.56 24.27 21.64
C ILE A 833 4.14 25.14 20.51
N GLY A 834 4.65 26.31 20.86
CA GLY A 834 5.34 27.21 19.94
C GLY A 834 6.86 27.17 20.08
N GLU A 835 7.52 28.04 19.32
CA GLU A 835 8.95 28.33 19.40
C GLU A 835 9.42 28.53 20.85
N GLY A 836 10.67 28.13 21.13
CA GLY A 836 11.22 28.10 22.48
C GLY A 836 10.73 26.92 23.33
N GLY A 837 9.85 26.06 22.79
CA GLY A 837 9.14 25.03 23.55
C GLY A 837 8.06 25.58 24.48
N VAL A 838 7.54 26.79 24.18
CA VAL A 838 6.55 27.48 25.00
C VAL A 838 5.16 26.86 24.79
N ILE A 839 4.49 26.45 25.87
CA ILE A 839 3.09 26.00 25.80
C ILE A 839 2.23 27.22 25.48
N LEU A 840 1.51 27.18 24.37
CA LEU A 840 0.57 28.22 23.97
C LEU A 840 -0.70 28.10 24.82
N ALA A 841 -1.24 29.23 25.27
CA ALA A 841 -2.50 29.26 25.98
C ALA A 841 -3.67 29.17 25.00
N GLU A 842 -4.68 28.37 25.32
CA GLU A 842 -5.95 28.32 24.59
C GLU A 842 -6.58 29.73 24.58
N CYS A 843 -6.67 30.34 23.40
CA CYS A 843 -7.36 31.61 23.22
C CYS A 843 -8.87 31.35 23.31
N GLY A 844 -9.46 31.60 24.49
CA GLY A 844 -10.79 31.13 24.84
C GLY A 844 -11.91 31.57 23.88
N GLY A 845 -12.64 30.59 23.34
CA GLY A 845 -13.82 30.78 22.51
C GLY A 845 -14.73 29.55 22.57
N SER A 846 -15.85 29.67 23.31
CA SER A 846 -16.87 28.64 23.57
C SER A 846 -16.41 27.31 24.17
N ASN A 847 -16.96 26.97 25.35
CA ASN A 847 -16.96 25.59 25.84
C ASN A 847 -17.85 24.74 24.92
N ASP A 848 -17.25 23.73 24.27
CA ASP A 848 -17.81 22.38 24.18
C ASP A 848 -16.68 21.40 23.75
N CYS A 849 -16.98 20.09 23.75
CA CYS A 849 -16.14 19.03 23.15
C CYS A 849 -14.83 18.60 23.87
N VAL A 850 -14.73 18.69 25.21
CA VAL A 850 -13.76 17.84 25.97
C VAL A 850 -14.42 17.16 27.19
N THR A 851 -15.14 16.05 26.97
CA THR A 851 -15.34 14.94 27.94
C THR A 851 -16.24 13.83 27.37
N ALA A 852 -15.67 12.71 26.87
CA ALA A 852 -16.36 11.40 26.76
C ALA A 852 -15.41 10.28 26.28
N ALA A 853 -14.51 9.79 27.15
CA ALA A 853 -13.76 8.55 26.90
C ALA A 853 -14.05 7.52 28.01
N THR A 854 -14.94 6.57 27.69
CA THR A 854 -15.23 5.32 28.43
C THR A 854 -15.57 5.38 29.93
N ALA A 855 -16.81 5.01 30.26
CA ALA A 855 -17.14 4.23 31.45
C ALA A 855 -18.17 3.15 31.06
N PRO A 856 -18.00 1.87 31.42
CA PRO A 856 -18.92 0.81 31.03
C PRO A 856 -20.17 0.79 31.91
N ALA A 857 -21.34 0.54 31.30
CA ALA A 857 -22.58 0.33 32.04
C ALA A 857 -22.59 -1.05 32.71
N ALA A 858 -22.44 -1.09 34.04
CA ALA A 858 -22.75 -2.28 34.83
C ALA A 858 -24.27 -2.35 35.09
N ALA A 859 -24.88 -3.51 34.84
CA ALA A 859 -26.28 -3.75 35.15
C ALA A 859 -26.49 -3.84 36.68
N ALA A 860 -27.65 -3.37 37.14
CA ALA A 860 -28.05 -3.46 38.55
C ALA A 860 -28.75 -4.79 38.84
N ASP A 861 -28.40 -5.40 39.98
CA ASP A 861 -29.26 -6.33 40.72
C ASP A 861 -29.11 -6.04 42.24
N ALA A 862 -30.08 -6.47 43.05
CA ALA A 862 -30.34 -5.91 44.39
C ALA A 862 -29.82 -6.76 45.57
N GLY A 863 -29.55 -6.15 46.73
CA GLY A 863 -29.10 -6.95 47.89
C GLY A 863 -28.81 -6.36 49.28
N GLY A 864 -29.21 -5.12 49.65
CA GLY A 864 -29.36 -4.68 51.06
C GLY A 864 -28.12 -4.52 51.98
N GLY A 865 -28.25 -3.69 53.04
CA GLY A 865 -27.34 -3.69 54.21
C GLY A 865 -26.70 -2.35 54.64
N VAL A 866 -27.44 -1.51 55.39
CA VAL A 866 -27.18 -1.14 56.82
C VAL A 866 -25.71 -1.24 57.31
N ASP A 867 -25.05 -0.22 57.91
CA ASP A 867 -25.52 1.09 58.44
C ASP A 867 -24.41 2.17 58.59
N ASP A 868 -24.86 3.42 58.82
CA ASP A 868 -24.27 4.54 59.60
C ASP A 868 -22.82 5.09 59.37
N GLY A 869 -22.61 6.42 59.51
CA GLY A 869 -21.23 6.97 59.35
C GLY A 869 -20.89 8.47 59.49
N LYS A 870 -21.83 9.44 59.40
CA LYS A 870 -21.60 10.94 59.39
C LYS A 870 -20.90 11.47 58.11
N ALA A 871 -21.35 12.51 57.40
CA ALA A 871 -21.78 13.90 57.74
C ALA A 871 -20.62 14.82 58.20
N ALA A 872 -20.40 16.04 57.68
CA ALA A 872 -21.20 16.91 56.78
C ALA A 872 -20.30 17.61 55.71
N VAL A 873 -20.77 18.14 54.56
CA VAL A 873 -21.49 19.43 54.30
C VAL A 873 -20.84 20.62 55.09
N VAL A 874 -20.47 21.80 54.54
CA VAL A 874 -21.16 22.75 53.62
C VAL A 874 -20.18 23.52 52.70
N ALA A 875 -20.75 24.23 51.71
CA ALA A 875 -20.16 25.00 50.60
C ALA A 875 -19.16 26.15 50.91
N SER A 876 -18.60 26.68 49.81
CA SER A 876 -17.86 27.94 49.61
C SER A 876 -18.53 29.20 50.18
N PRO A 877 -17.80 30.33 50.37
CA PRO A 877 -17.95 31.43 49.39
C PRO A 877 -16.74 32.40 49.17
N THR A 878 -16.71 33.02 47.97
CA THR A 878 -16.34 34.42 47.61
C THR A 878 -15.18 35.23 48.27
N SER A 879 -14.30 35.74 47.37
CA SER A 879 -14.03 37.19 47.10
C SER A 879 -12.90 38.01 47.79
N VAL A 880 -12.62 39.15 47.12
CA VAL A 880 -11.92 40.41 47.53
C VAL A 880 -10.40 40.50 47.27
N CYS A 881 -9.97 41.70 46.83
CA CYS A 881 -8.61 42.13 46.51
C CYS A 881 -8.02 43.01 47.63
N GLN A 882 -6.70 43.22 47.72
CA GLN A 882 -6.04 44.55 47.91
C GLN A 882 -4.49 44.47 47.98
N HIS A 883 -3.86 45.63 48.18
CA HIS A 883 -2.42 45.96 48.12
C HIS A 883 -1.73 45.94 49.52
N GLU A 884 -0.47 46.45 49.59
CA GLU A 884 0.25 46.96 50.78
C GLU A 884 0.82 45.93 51.80
N GLU A 885 1.94 46.12 52.52
CA GLU A 885 3.13 47.01 52.35
C GLU A 885 4.30 46.60 53.30
N LEU A 886 5.54 47.11 53.07
CA LEU A 886 6.68 47.26 54.03
C LEU A 886 7.27 45.95 54.67
N VAL A 887 8.40 45.88 55.42
CA VAL A 887 9.31 46.85 56.12
C VAL A 887 10.79 46.34 56.12
N GLY A 888 11.79 47.23 55.95
CA GLY A 888 13.15 47.24 56.59
C GLY A 888 14.16 46.06 56.41
N SER A 889 15.46 46.17 56.79
CA SER A 889 16.29 47.32 57.22
C SER A 889 17.81 46.98 57.32
N THR A 890 18.71 47.92 56.94
CA THR A 890 20.14 48.12 57.38
C THR A 890 21.17 46.97 57.22
N SER A 891 22.48 47.16 56.92
CA SER A 891 23.36 48.27 56.46
C SER A 891 24.75 47.66 56.05
N SER A 892 25.94 48.27 55.83
CA SER A 892 26.52 49.64 55.92
C SER A 892 27.97 49.68 55.32
N VAL A 893 28.40 50.84 54.74
CA VAL A 893 29.78 51.44 54.80
C VAL A 893 30.97 50.57 54.25
N SER A 894 31.37 50.65 52.96
CA SER A 894 32.25 51.65 52.27
C SER A 894 33.78 51.38 52.43
N THR A 895 34.78 52.00 51.77
CA THR A 895 34.93 53.24 50.95
C THR A 895 36.18 53.16 50.02
N GLY A 896 36.30 53.95 48.92
CA GLY A 896 37.57 54.14 48.17
C GLY A 896 37.45 54.87 46.81
N GLN A 897 38.37 55.79 46.49
CA GLN A 897 38.47 56.63 45.26
C GLN A 897 39.97 56.86 44.92
N PRO A 898 40.42 57.35 43.72
CA PRO A 898 39.93 58.56 43.01
C PRO A 898 39.87 58.53 41.46
N ASP A 899 39.31 59.61 40.88
CA ASP A 899 39.57 60.33 39.59
C ASP A 899 40.01 59.65 38.27
N ALA A 900 39.72 60.19 37.07
CA ALA A 900 38.68 61.12 36.58
C ALA A 900 38.76 61.29 35.03
N GLY A 901 37.62 61.59 34.36
CA GLY A 901 37.53 62.01 32.94
C GLY A 901 37.14 60.89 31.96
N GLU A 902 36.28 61.08 30.95
CA GLU A 902 35.45 62.25 30.56
C GLU A 902 33.98 61.82 30.27
N ARG A 903 33.14 62.69 29.68
CA ARG A 903 31.67 62.58 29.66
C ARG A 903 31.09 62.08 28.33
N GLU A 904 29.93 61.41 28.37
CA GLU A 904 28.73 61.75 27.57
C GLU A 904 27.46 60.97 28.00
N GLY A 905 26.26 61.53 27.76
CA GLY A 905 24.97 60.82 27.70
C GLY A 905 24.29 60.34 29.00
N GLU A 906 23.31 61.08 29.54
CA GLU A 906 22.34 60.54 30.52
C GLU A 906 21.11 59.93 29.81
N VAL A 907 20.61 58.81 30.33
CA VAL A 907 19.31 58.19 29.98
C VAL A 907 18.39 58.28 31.21
N ALA A 908 17.11 58.60 31.01
CA ALA A 908 16.16 58.75 32.10
C ALA A 908 15.82 57.40 32.78
N ALA A 909 15.60 57.43 34.10
CA ALA A 909 15.41 56.21 34.89
C ALA A 909 14.12 55.43 34.55
N ASP A 910 13.14 56.06 33.91
CA ASP A 910 11.85 55.45 33.55
C ASP A 910 11.95 54.55 32.29
N ASP A 911 13.03 54.67 31.50
CA ASP A 911 13.22 53.92 30.25
C ASP A 911 13.81 52.51 30.45
N PHE A 912 14.04 52.07 31.69
CA PHE A 912 14.71 50.80 32.01
C PHE A 912 13.99 49.97 33.09
N LEU A 913 13.72 48.69 32.77
CA LEU A 913 13.17 47.70 33.69
C LEU A 913 14.21 46.60 33.98
N PRO A 914 14.90 46.61 35.14
CA PRO A 914 15.91 45.60 35.47
C PRO A 914 15.30 44.20 35.56
N ALA A 915 15.97 43.21 34.95
CA ALA A 915 15.55 41.81 35.00
C ALA A 915 16.74 40.88 34.78
N GLY A 916 17.01 39.99 35.75
CA GLY A 916 18.17 39.09 35.74
C GLY A 916 18.16 37.99 34.66
N SER A 917 17.08 37.88 33.88
CA SER A 917 16.97 37.02 32.70
C SER A 917 15.87 37.52 31.78
N PHE A 918 15.92 37.11 30.51
CA PHE A 918 14.80 37.34 29.58
C PHE A 918 13.57 36.54 30.01
N ALA A 919 12.39 37.13 29.85
CA ALA A 919 11.12 36.63 30.38
C ALA A 919 9.95 36.86 29.39
N GLY A 920 10.26 36.86 28.09
CA GLY A 920 9.33 37.19 27.02
C GLY A 920 9.50 38.61 26.48
N ALA A 921 9.12 38.82 25.22
CA ALA A 921 9.18 40.14 24.60
C ALA A 921 8.16 41.10 25.25
N LYS A 922 8.58 42.34 25.52
CA LYS A 922 7.69 43.41 26.01
C LYS A 922 7.47 44.42 24.88
N PRO A 923 6.22 44.76 24.52
CA PRO A 923 5.95 45.77 23.50
C PRO A 923 6.67 47.09 23.81
N GLY A 924 7.45 47.59 22.85
CA GLY A 924 8.21 48.83 23.01
C GLY A 924 9.50 48.73 23.85
N TYR A 925 10.00 47.53 24.20
CA TYR A 925 11.28 47.39 24.90
C TYR A 925 12.19 46.29 24.32
N VAL A 926 13.50 46.58 24.24
CA VAL A 926 14.58 45.63 23.90
C VAL A 926 15.24 45.11 25.17
N PHE A 927 15.28 43.79 25.37
CA PHE A 927 16.05 43.18 26.45
C PHE A 927 17.54 43.11 26.09
N LYS A 928 18.40 43.74 26.90
CA LYS A 928 19.86 43.75 26.70
C LYS A 928 20.61 43.95 28.02
N LEU A 929 21.92 43.67 28.00
CA LEU A 929 22.83 44.23 28.99
C LEU A 929 23.20 45.65 28.53
N GLY A 930 22.90 46.65 29.35
CA GLY A 930 23.25 48.05 29.10
C GLY A 930 23.79 48.71 30.37
N GLU A 931 23.91 50.03 30.35
CA GLU A 931 24.60 50.83 31.37
C GLU A 931 23.91 50.81 32.75
N LEU A 932 22.57 50.66 32.78
CA LEU A 932 21.80 50.48 34.00
C LEU A 932 21.71 49.00 34.45
N GLY A 933 22.39 48.09 33.74
CA GLY A 933 22.43 46.66 34.00
C GLY A 933 21.65 45.81 32.99
N LEU A 934 21.39 44.56 33.38
CA LEU A 934 20.63 43.60 32.57
C LEU A 934 19.12 43.84 32.74
N GLY A 935 18.40 44.04 31.64
CA GLY A 935 16.97 44.32 31.68
C GLY A 935 16.40 44.78 30.35
N TYR A 936 15.17 45.28 30.39
CA TYR A 936 14.43 45.80 29.24
C TYR A 936 14.65 47.31 29.14
N TYR A 937 15.16 47.80 28.01
CA TYR A 937 15.33 49.22 27.71
C TYR A 937 14.30 49.64 26.66
N LEU A 938 13.71 50.82 26.79
CA LEU A 938 12.69 51.32 25.86
C LEU A 938 13.27 51.40 24.42
N ASP A 939 12.49 50.96 23.44
CA ASP A 939 12.86 51.02 22.02
C ASP A 939 12.45 52.37 21.42
N GLY A 940 13.42 53.28 21.29
CA GLY A 940 13.24 54.63 20.74
C GLY A 940 12.84 54.73 19.26
N ARG A 941 12.28 53.67 18.66
CA ARG A 941 11.86 53.60 17.25
C ARG A 941 10.35 53.75 17.02
N LEU A 942 9.56 53.97 18.08
CA LEU A 942 8.12 54.21 17.96
C LEU A 942 7.77 55.71 17.97
N SER A 943 7.92 56.35 16.81
CA SER A 943 7.14 57.56 16.48
C SER A 943 6.40 57.32 15.16
N ALA A 944 5.07 57.28 15.22
CA ALA A 944 4.23 57.07 14.05
C ALA A 944 3.93 58.41 13.37
N PRO A 945 4.03 58.53 12.02
CA PRO A 945 3.54 59.72 11.34
C PRO A 945 2.01 59.76 11.38
N ALA A 946 1.45 60.93 11.69
CA ALA A 946 0.01 61.12 11.76
C ALA A 946 -0.64 61.03 10.37
N CYS A 947 -1.77 60.33 10.27
CA CYS A 947 -2.55 60.27 9.05
C CYS A 947 -3.24 61.62 8.77
N THR A 948 -3.14 62.12 7.55
CA THR A 948 -3.90 63.28 7.05
C THR A 948 -4.31 63.02 5.61
N ASP A 949 -5.61 62.87 5.38
CA ASP A 949 -6.21 62.89 4.04
C ASP A 949 -6.07 64.29 3.41
N PRO A 950 -6.02 64.35 2.08
CA PRO A 950 -7.02 65.18 1.42
C PRO A 950 -7.68 64.49 0.22
N ALA A 951 -8.99 64.67 0.09
CA ALA A 951 -9.76 64.31 -1.10
C ALA A 951 -10.21 65.57 -1.86
N ALA A 952 -10.37 65.42 -3.18
CA ALA A 952 -10.93 66.36 -4.15
C ALA A 952 -10.17 67.69 -4.40
N GLU A 953 -9.76 67.91 -5.66
CA GLU A 953 -10.52 68.81 -6.53
C GLU A 953 -10.34 68.47 -8.03
N GLN A 954 -10.98 69.22 -8.93
CA GLN A 954 -11.20 68.89 -10.34
C GLN A 954 -10.46 69.84 -11.29
N ALA A 955 -10.10 69.39 -12.51
CA ALA A 955 -10.30 70.19 -13.74
C ALA A 955 -10.08 69.43 -15.07
N ALA A 956 -10.91 69.79 -16.05
CA ALA A 956 -10.97 69.46 -17.48
C ALA A 956 -9.66 69.24 -18.29
N GLY A 957 -9.73 68.38 -19.33
CA GLY A 957 -8.70 68.26 -20.38
C GLY A 957 -8.96 67.21 -21.48
N LYS A 958 -9.66 67.59 -22.56
CA LYS A 958 -9.89 66.82 -23.82
C LYS A 958 -10.05 67.83 -24.98
N PRO A 959 -9.99 67.46 -26.28
CA PRO A 959 -9.47 66.24 -26.94
C PRO A 959 -8.65 66.51 -28.26
N VAL A 960 -8.45 65.47 -29.10
CA VAL A 960 -8.37 65.45 -30.60
C VAL A 960 -6.99 65.34 -31.34
N SER A 961 -7.00 64.49 -32.39
CA SER A 961 -6.20 64.36 -33.64
C SER A 961 -4.67 64.14 -33.66
N ALA A 962 -4.32 63.01 -34.29
CA ALA A 962 -3.09 62.72 -35.02
C ALA A 962 -2.95 63.49 -36.36
N VAL A 963 -1.78 63.35 -37.04
CA VAL A 963 -1.59 62.96 -38.48
C VAL A 963 -0.19 63.40 -39.02
N GLU A 964 0.52 62.47 -39.71
CA GLU A 964 1.66 62.62 -40.68
C GLU A 964 2.96 63.39 -40.32
N GLY A 965 4.13 63.13 -40.95
CA GLY A 965 4.54 62.00 -41.82
C GLY A 965 5.44 62.33 -43.04
N VAL A 966 6.73 61.95 -43.03
CA VAL A 966 7.71 61.98 -44.18
C VAL A 966 8.77 60.87 -43.90
N ALA A 967 8.95 59.76 -44.65
CA ALA A 967 9.49 59.56 -46.02
C ALA A 967 11.01 59.88 -46.16
N ALA A 968 11.89 59.14 -46.85
CA ALA A 968 11.88 57.82 -47.54
C ALA A 968 13.34 57.24 -47.52
N THR A 969 13.91 56.33 -48.34
CA THR A 969 13.60 55.75 -49.68
C THR A 969 14.44 54.48 -49.98
N ALA A 970 13.85 53.46 -50.65
CA ALA A 970 14.50 52.38 -51.45
C ALA A 970 15.43 51.36 -50.71
N GLN A 971 15.67 50.12 -51.19
CA GLN A 971 15.47 49.51 -52.53
C GLN A 971 14.67 48.17 -52.51
N GLN A 972 14.39 47.62 -53.71
CA GLN A 972 13.59 46.43 -54.03
C GLN A 972 14.40 45.48 -54.96
N PRO A 973 13.99 44.22 -55.26
CA PRO A 973 12.98 43.98 -56.31
C PRO A 973 12.04 42.76 -56.11
N LEU A 974 11.18 42.52 -57.12
CA LEU A 974 10.09 41.52 -57.25
C LEU A 974 10.38 40.57 -58.48
N PRO A 975 9.41 39.94 -59.19
CA PRO A 975 8.57 38.76 -58.84
C PRO A 975 8.50 37.66 -59.95
N SER A 976 7.72 36.58 -59.73
CA SER A 976 6.93 35.79 -60.73
C SER A 976 5.94 34.87 -59.96
N GLN A 977 4.63 34.72 -60.29
CA GLN A 977 3.97 34.03 -61.42
C GLN A 977 4.19 32.48 -61.43
N GLU A 978 3.26 31.56 -61.76
CA GLU A 978 1.80 31.50 -62.06
C GLU A 978 1.40 29.98 -62.20
N ALA A 979 0.17 29.45 -62.25
CA ALA A 979 -1.24 29.90 -62.09
C ALA A 979 -2.19 28.69 -61.86
N GLU A 980 -3.48 28.95 -61.52
CA GLU A 980 -4.70 28.19 -61.93
C GLU A 980 -4.96 26.72 -61.46
N ALA A 981 -6.21 26.20 -61.36
CA ALA A 981 -7.57 26.75 -61.57
C ALA A 981 -8.70 25.95 -60.84
N ALA A 982 -9.89 26.57 -60.73
CA ALA A 982 -11.27 26.05 -60.49
C ALA A 982 -11.55 25.09 -59.29
N ALA A 983 -12.52 25.28 -58.38
CA ALA A 983 -13.75 26.08 -58.22
C ALA A 983 -15.08 25.52 -58.81
N GLN A 984 -16.05 25.20 -57.92
CA GLN A 984 -17.54 25.24 -58.01
C GLN A 984 -18.15 24.36 -56.87
N SER A 985 -18.89 24.87 -55.87
CA SER A 985 -20.29 25.36 -55.83
C SER A 985 -21.36 24.24 -55.82
N ALA A 986 -22.41 24.21 -54.99
CA ALA A 986 -22.82 25.07 -53.86
C ALA A 986 -23.88 24.39 -52.95
N LYS A 987 -24.20 25.01 -51.79
CA LYS A 987 -25.45 24.86 -51.00
C LYS A 987 -26.64 25.57 -51.72
N PRO A 988 -27.90 25.50 -51.23
CA PRO A 988 -28.62 24.42 -50.53
C PRO A 988 -30.06 24.19 -51.07
N VAL A 989 -30.70 23.05 -50.78
CA VAL A 989 -32.18 22.96 -50.69
C VAL A 989 -32.61 21.96 -49.59
N SER A 990 -33.50 22.40 -48.71
CA SER A 990 -34.59 21.60 -48.13
C SER A 990 -35.90 22.38 -48.43
N PRO A 991 -37.05 21.72 -48.60
CA PRO A 991 -37.87 21.36 -47.43
C PRO A 991 -38.69 20.05 -47.56
N SER A 992 -39.29 19.63 -46.42
CA SER A 992 -40.63 19.01 -46.21
C SER A 992 -41.13 17.84 -47.12
N ASP A 993 -42.16 17.05 -46.79
CA ASP A 993 -43.21 17.07 -45.75
C ASP A 993 -43.38 15.65 -45.16
N THR A 994 -43.26 15.42 -43.84
CA THR A 994 -44.25 15.53 -42.73
C THR A 994 -45.28 14.38 -42.61
N GLN A 995 -45.67 14.11 -41.34
CA GLN A 995 -46.76 13.24 -40.85
C GLN A 995 -46.54 11.71 -40.83
N ALA A 996 -47.10 10.92 -39.88
CA ALA A 996 -47.55 11.18 -38.50
C ALA A 996 -47.95 9.86 -37.78
N ALA A 997 -47.76 9.76 -36.45
CA ALA A 997 -48.42 8.79 -35.53
C ALA A 997 -48.21 7.26 -35.82
N ALA A 998 -48.63 6.28 -35.02
CA ALA A 998 -48.60 6.01 -33.56
C ALA A 998 -48.81 4.46 -33.40
N ALA A 999 -48.92 3.78 -32.25
CA ALA A 999 -49.03 4.10 -30.82
C ALA A 999 -48.55 2.89 -29.96
N ASP A 1000 -48.70 2.99 -28.63
CA ASP A 1000 -48.90 1.90 -27.62
C ASP A 1000 -47.90 0.71 -27.54
N ASN A 1001 -47.15 0.51 -26.44
CA ASN A 1001 -47.53 0.15 -25.05
C ASN A 1001 -47.75 -1.35 -24.80
N VAL A 1002 -46.96 -1.94 -23.89
CA VAL A 1002 -47.38 -2.41 -22.55
C VAL A 1002 -46.19 -3.09 -21.82
N CYS A 1003 -46.05 -2.83 -20.51
CA CYS A 1003 -45.12 -3.53 -19.62
C CYS A 1003 -45.80 -3.82 -18.27
N SER A 1004 -45.60 -5.02 -17.72
CA SER A 1004 -46.12 -5.46 -16.40
C SER A 1004 -45.62 -6.87 -16.06
N ASN A 1005 -45.38 -7.34 -14.83
CA ASN A 1005 -45.14 -6.79 -13.47
C ASN A 1005 -44.48 -7.98 -12.67
N ILE A 1006 -44.24 -8.08 -11.35
CA ILE A 1006 -44.65 -7.42 -10.09
C ILE A 1006 -43.38 -7.47 -9.18
N LYS A 1007 -42.84 -6.36 -8.64
CA LYS A 1007 -42.97 -5.86 -7.25
C LYS A 1007 -42.81 -6.92 -6.12
N PRO A 1008 -42.03 -6.61 -5.06
CA PRO A 1008 -42.42 -5.65 -4.00
C PRO A 1008 -41.31 -4.59 -3.71
N ALA A 1009 -41.38 -3.67 -2.75
CA ALA A 1009 -42.46 -2.82 -2.20
C ALA A 1009 -41.76 -1.70 -1.38
N GLN A 1010 -42.28 -0.48 -1.36
CA GLN A 1010 -41.75 0.65 -0.55
C GLN A 1010 -42.64 0.93 0.67
N PRO A 1011 -42.10 1.66 1.66
CA PRO A 1011 -42.80 2.78 2.29
C PRO A 1011 -42.20 4.14 1.86
N ASP A 1012 -43.02 5.19 1.89
CA ASP A 1012 -42.74 6.50 1.29
C ASP A 1012 -41.88 7.44 2.15
N GLY A 1013 -41.26 8.44 1.50
CA GLY A 1013 -40.45 9.47 2.16
C GLY A 1013 -39.85 10.49 1.19
N ALA A 1014 -40.69 11.26 0.48
CA ALA A 1014 -40.24 12.15 -0.58
C ALA A 1014 -39.61 13.48 -0.09
N ALA A 1015 -38.46 13.84 -0.67
CA ALA A 1015 -37.91 15.19 -0.69
C ALA A 1015 -37.38 15.47 -2.12
N ALA A 1016 -37.54 16.70 -2.61
CA ALA A 1016 -37.34 17.01 -4.04
C ALA A 1016 -35.87 17.23 -4.42
N VAL A 1017 -35.50 16.74 -5.61
CA VAL A 1017 -34.22 17.08 -6.26
C VAL A 1017 -34.32 18.48 -6.86
N ALA A 1018 -33.39 19.37 -6.50
CA ALA A 1018 -33.17 20.63 -7.19
C ALA A 1018 -32.02 20.46 -8.21
N THR A 1019 -32.29 20.72 -9.49
CA THR A 1019 -31.30 20.59 -10.56
C THR A 1019 -30.62 21.92 -10.86
N THR A 1020 -29.39 22.09 -10.37
CA THR A 1020 -28.44 23.13 -10.81
C THR A 1020 -27.07 22.49 -11.01
N ALA A 1021 -26.54 22.60 -12.22
CA ALA A 1021 -25.24 22.03 -12.57
C ALA A 1021 -24.11 23.00 -12.22
N GLU A 1022 -23.48 22.79 -11.07
CA GLU A 1022 -22.10 23.20 -10.81
C GLU A 1022 -21.31 21.93 -10.46
N ALA A 1023 -20.11 21.77 -11.00
CA ALA A 1023 -19.24 20.64 -10.66
C ALA A 1023 -18.83 20.79 -9.17
N ALA A 1024 -19.38 19.92 -8.32
CA ALA A 1024 -19.30 20.11 -6.88
C ALA A 1024 -17.83 20.07 -6.39
N PRO A 1025 -17.30 21.16 -5.79
CA PRO A 1025 -15.96 21.14 -5.24
C PRO A 1025 -15.89 20.09 -4.12
N LEU A 1026 -14.80 19.31 -4.09
CA LEU A 1026 -14.53 18.39 -3.00
C LEU A 1026 -14.57 19.18 -1.67
N PRO A 1027 -15.35 18.76 -0.66
CA PRO A 1027 -15.48 19.52 0.57
C PRO A 1027 -14.11 19.64 1.28
N PRO A 1028 -13.80 20.75 1.95
CA PRO A 1028 -12.51 20.92 2.62
C PRO A 1028 -12.34 19.90 3.74
N LEU A 1029 -11.12 19.37 3.91
CA LEU A 1029 -10.78 18.45 5.00
C LEU A 1029 -9.71 19.02 5.92
N GLY A 1030 -9.96 18.90 7.22
CA GLY A 1030 -8.92 18.95 8.25
C GLY A 1030 -8.29 20.34 8.49
N PRO A 1031 -7.32 20.40 9.42
CA PRO A 1031 -6.53 21.59 9.64
C PRO A 1031 -5.59 21.87 8.46
N GLY A 1032 -5.20 23.14 8.31
CA GLY A 1032 -4.36 23.61 7.20
C GLY A 1032 -2.93 23.02 7.16
N PRO A 1033 -2.11 23.44 6.18
CA PRO A 1033 -0.90 22.73 5.76
C PRO A 1033 0.04 22.39 6.93
N ARG A 1034 0.22 21.08 7.13
CA ARG A 1034 1.09 20.47 8.14
C ARG A 1034 2.56 20.64 7.74
N HIS A 1035 3.44 20.87 8.71
CA HIS A 1035 4.87 21.00 8.43
C HIS A 1035 5.49 19.63 8.11
N TYR A 1036 6.21 19.55 6.98
CA TYR A 1036 6.73 18.31 6.40
C TYR A 1036 7.46 17.37 7.40
N TRP A 1037 8.25 17.89 8.35
CA TRP A 1037 9.10 17.04 9.21
C TRP A 1037 8.33 16.17 10.22
N GLY A 1038 7.11 16.53 10.62
CA GLY A 1038 6.45 15.91 11.79
C GLY A 1038 7.30 16.03 13.07
N GLN A 1039 7.01 15.22 14.09
CA GLN A 1039 7.81 15.09 15.31
C GLN A 1039 8.55 13.73 15.36
N ALA A 1040 9.61 13.65 16.16
CA ALA A 1040 10.28 12.39 16.47
C ALA A 1040 9.72 11.76 17.76
N LEU A 1041 9.28 10.51 17.69
CA LEU A 1041 8.81 9.73 18.84
C LEU A 1041 9.81 8.62 19.16
N GLN A 1042 10.29 8.55 20.41
CA GLN A 1042 11.04 7.41 20.91
C GLN A 1042 10.31 6.73 22.06
N TYR A 1043 9.97 5.46 21.89
CA TYR A 1043 9.57 4.61 23.01
C TYR A 1043 10.79 4.32 23.91
N LEU A 1044 10.57 4.31 25.23
CA LEU A 1044 11.62 4.06 26.21
C LEU A 1044 11.79 2.55 26.42
N GLU A 1045 13.01 2.07 26.70
CA GLU A 1045 13.22 0.65 27.03
C GLU A 1045 12.47 0.21 28.30
N ARG A 1046 12.13 1.18 29.17
CA ARG A 1046 11.36 0.97 30.40
C ARG A 1046 10.38 2.11 30.59
N ALA A 1047 9.19 1.80 31.11
CA ALA A 1047 8.25 2.80 31.60
C ALA A 1047 8.51 3.14 33.08
N VAL A 1048 7.96 4.27 33.53
CA VAL A 1048 7.97 4.70 34.94
C VAL A 1048 6.65 5.38 35.30
N ALA A 1049 6.12 5.11 36.50
CA ALA A 1049 4.96 5.83 37.03
C ALA A 1049 5.38 7.23 37.47
N VAL A 1050 4.60 8.25 37.10
CA VAL A 1050 4.92 9.66 37.37
C VAL A 1050 3.74 10.38 38.01
N GLN A 1051 4.03 11.30 38.93
CA GLN A 1051 3.02 12.09 39.65
C GLN A 1051 3.31 13.60 39.56
N PRO A 1052 2.29 14.46 39.46
CA PRO A 1052 2.45 15.91 39.38
C PRO A 1052 3.36 16.50 40.46
N GLY A 1053 4.15 17.51 40.10
CA GLY A 1053 5.08 18.18 41.02
C GLY A 1053 6.34 17.38 41.39
N ARG A 1054 6.46 16.12 40.95
CA ARG A 1054 7.75 15.40 40.92
C ARG A 1054 8.57 15.79 39.68
N LYS A 1055 9.86 15.47 39.70
CA LYS A 1055 10.75 15.57 38.52
C LYS A 1055 11.24 14.19 38.11
N VAL A 1056 11.27 13.91 36.81
CA VAL A 1056 11.78 12.67 36.22
C VAL A 1056 13.15 12.94 35.58
N ALA A 1057 14.15 12.11 35.87
CA ALA A 1057 15.49 12.28 35.31
C ALA A 1057 15.68 11.42 34.04
N LEU A 1058 15.90 12.09 32.91
CA LEU A 1058 16.04 11.50 31.58
C LEU A 1058 17.42 11.83 31.02
N LEU A 1059 18.14 10.81 30.54
CA LEU A 1059 19.44 10.97 29.90
C LEU A 1059 19.25 11.03 28.38
N ALA A 1060 19.62 12.15 27.76
CA ALA A 1060 19.69 12.30 26.31
C ALA A 1060 21.14 12.17 25.83
N ARG A 1061 21.37 11.44 24.74
CA ARG A 1061 22.70 11.22 24.15
C ARG A 1061 22.70 11.49 22.65
N ARG A 1062 23.82 11.99 22.13
CA ARG A 1062 24.12 12.10 20.70
C ARG A 1062 25.04 10.95 20.28
N GLU A 1063 24.47 9.94 19.64
CA GLU A 1063 25.12 8.68 19.21
C GLU A 1063 24.74 8.41 17.75
N ASP A 1064 25.66 7.87 16.93
CA ASP A 1064 25.42 7.43 15.53
C ASP A 1064 24.57 8.35 14.63
N GLY A 1065 24.76 9.68 14.74
CA GLY A 1065 24.00 10.66 13.95
C GLY A 1065 22.54 10.83 14.41
N ARG A 1066 22.24 10.58 15.68
CA ARG A 1066 20.89 10.63 16.25
C ARG A 1066 20.90 11.14 17.68
N VAL A 1067 19.70 11.45 18.19
CA VAL A 1067 19.44 11.59 19.62
C VAL A 1067 18.76 10.34 20.15
N LYS A 1068 19.19 9.89 21.34
CA LYS A 1068 18.58 8.78 22.08
C LYS A 1068 18.33 9.17 23.54
N PHE A 1069 17.15 8.82 24.04
CA PHE A 1069 16.68 9.05 25.40
C PHE A 1069 16.59 7.75 26.21
N SER A 1070 16.99 7.80 27.48
CA SER A 1070 16.83 6.68 28.43
C SER A 1070 16.56 7.15 29.86
N LEU A 1071 15.78 6.36 30.62
CA LEU A 1071 15.55 6.62 32.04
C LEU A 1071 16.83 6.35 32.85
N ARG A 1072 17.17 7.25 33.77
CA ARG A 1072 18.26 7.02 34.71
C ARG A 1072 17.89 5.91 35.70
N GLN A 1073 18.86 5.08 36.09
CA GLN A 1073 18.72 4.12 37.19
C GLN A 1073 18.29 4.82 38.49
N GLY A 1074 17.31 4.24 39.19
CA GLY A 1074 16.79 4.77 40.47
C GLY A 1074 15.78 5.90 40.33
N VAL A 1075 15.16 6.09 39.16
CA VAL A 1075 14.09 7.08 38.94
C VAL A 1075 12.72 6.43 39.09
N GLY A 1076 11.99 6.86 40.13
CA GLY A 1076 10.62 6.43 40.41
C GLY A 1076 10.51 4.97 40.88
N GLU A 1077 9.28 4.57 41.18
CA GLU A 1077 8.93 3.15 41.12
C GLU A 1077 8.78 2.79 39.65
N TYR A 1078 9.64 1.87 39.18
CA TYR A 1078 9.44 1.26 37.88
C TYR A 1078 8.17 0.43 37.94
N VAL A 1079 7.26 0.65 36.99
CA VAL A 1079 6.18 -0.30 36.73
C VAL A 1079 6.85 -1.65 36.43
N GLU A 1080 6.29 -2.75 36.95
CA GLU A 1080 6.79 -4.09 36.68
C GLU A 1080 6.86 -4.35 35.16
N ARG A 1081 7.81 -5.22 34.75
CA ARG A 1081 8.24 -5.50 33.37
C ARG A 1081 7.54 -4.67 32.27
N PRO A 1082 8.23 -3.68 31.65
CA PRO A 1082 7.64 -2.94 30.53
C PRO A 1082 7.17 -3.93 29.46
N PRO A 1083 5.95 -3.79 28.89
CA PRO A 1083 5.26 -4.90 28.21
C PRO A 1083 6.05 -5.47 27.03
N TRP A 1084 6.81 -4.64 26.32
CA TRP A 1084 7.70 -5.04 25.22
C TRP A 1084 8.91 -5.89 25.62
N LYS A 1085 9.29 -5.95 26.91
CA LYS A 1085 10.46 -6.72 27.36
C LYS A 1085 10.08 -8.13 27.82
N VAL A 1086 9.59 -8.93 26.86
CA VAL A 1086 9.43 -10.38 27.02
C VAL A 1086 10.82 -11.03 27.11
N GLU A 1087 11.31 -11.20 28.34
CA GLU A 1087 12.31 -12.20 28.65
C GLU A 1087 11.66 -13.58 28.45
N TRP A 1088 11.86 -14.17 27.26
CA TRP A 1088 11.31 -15.45 26.86
C TRP A 1088 11.76 -16.56 27.83
N GLY A 1089 10.88 -16.87 28.80
CA GLY A 1089 11.16 -17.73 29.94
C GLY A 1089 11.24 -19.22 29.59
N GLY A 1090 12.24 -19.61 28.80
CA GLY A 1090 12.46 -20.98 28.34
C GLY A 1090 13.93 -21.39 28.45
N GLY A 1091 14.35 -21.83 29.64
CA GLY A 1091 15.71 -22.35 29.87
C GLY A 1091 15.93 -23.73 29.25
N SER A 1092 15.94 -23.83 27.91
CA SER A 1092 16.19 -25.08 27.17
C SER A 1092 16.59 -24.86 25.70
N SER A 1093 17.89 -24.72 25.46
CA SER A 1093 18.66 -25.19 24.27
C SER A 1093 18.07 -25.13 22.85
N VAL A 1094 17.10 -24.26 22.56
CA VAL A 1094 16.61 -23.96 21.21
C VAL A 1094 16.59 -22.45 21.06
N GLU A 1095 17.28 -21.91 20.06
CA GLU A 1095 17.31 -20.47 19.83
C GLU A 1095 15.92 -19.95 19.45
N ASN A 1096 15.56 -18.78 19.99
CA ASN A 1096 14.26 -18.16 19.77
C ASN A 1096 14.02 -17.92 18.26
N PRO A 1097 12.85 -18.27 17.69
CA PRO A 1097 12.54 -18.02 16.27
C PRO A 1097 12.74 -16.56 15.82
N HIS A 1098 12.52 -15.58 16.70
CA HIS A 1098 12.86 -14.18 16.45
C HIS A 1098 14.38 -13.98 16.32
N PHE A 1099 15.17 -14.49 17.27
CA PHE A 1099 16.64 -14.42 17.20
C PHE A 1099 17.21 -15.09 15.94
N GLN A 1100 16.64 -16.24 15.54
CA GLN A 1100 17.01 -16.93 14.30
C GLN A 1100 16.67 -16.09 13.04
N ARG A 1101 15.48 -15.50 12.97
CA ARG A 1101 15.11 -14.55 11.89
C ARG A 1101 16.04 -13.33 11.87
N VAL A 1102 16.39 -12.81 13.04
CA VAL A 1102 17.28 -11.64 13.20
C VAL A 1102 18.68 -11.95 12.68
N HIS A 1103 19.27 -13.05 13.13
CA HIS A 1103 20.60 -13.46 12.68
C HIS A 1103 20.62 -13.78 11.17
N TYR A 1104 19.57 -14.42 10.64
CA TYR A 1104 19.48 -14.74 9.22
C TYR A 1104 19.47 -13.48 8.34
N CYS A 1105 18.70 -12.43 8.68
CA CYS A 1105 18.74 -11.17 7.92
C CYS A 1105 20.10 -10.46 8.00
N GLN A 1106 20.81 -10.56 9.12
CA GLN A 1106 22.18 -10.01 9.22
C GLN A 1106 23.15 -10.72 8.27
N LEU A 1107 23.03 -12.04 8.13
CA LEU A 1107 23.79 -12.82 7.15
C LEU A 1107 23.41 -12.44 5.71
N LEU A 1108 22.11 -12.33 5.40
CA LEU A 1108 21.62 -11.96 4.06
C LEU A 1108 22.12 -10.59 3.59
N VAL A 1109 22.08 -9.57 4.45
CA VAL A 1109 22.60 -8.24 4.11
C VAL A 1109 24.13 -8.26 4.03
N THR A 1110 24.82 -9.01 4.89
CA THR A 1110 26.30 -9.14 4.82
C THR A 1110 26.73 -9.75 3.49
N ASP A 1111 26.01 -10.77 3.00
CA ASP A 1111 26.27 -11.38 1.70
C ASP A 1111 25.88 -10.44 0.55
N PHE A 1112 24.72 -9.78 0.60
CA PHE A 1112 24.31 -8.75 -0.37
C PHE A 1112 25.38 -7.66 -0.57
N LEU A 1113 25.95 -7.13 0.52
CA LEU A 1113 27.01 -6.12 0.45
C LEU A 1113 28.31 -6.67 -0.19
N GLN A 1114 28.56 -7.98 -0.13
CA GLN A 1114 29.64 -8.63 -0.88
C GLN A 1114 29.27 -8.79 -2.37
N ARG A 1115 28.02 -9.18 -2.68
CA ARG A 1115 27.51 -9.30 -4.08
C ARG A 1115 27.69 -7.97 -4.85
N VAL A 1116 27.30 -6.85 -4.25
CA VAL A 1116 27.43 -5.49 -4.83
C VAL A 1116 28.89 -5.16 -5.12
N ARG A 1117 29.80 -5.33 -4.15
CA ARG A 1117 31.24 -5.07 -4.32
C ARG A 1117 31.87 -5.92 -5.42
N CYS A 1118 31.42 -7.17 -5.56
CA CYS A 1118 31.93 -8.09 -6.57
C CYS A 1118 31.41 -7.82 -8.00
N LYS A 1119 30.34 -7.03 -8.18
CA LYS A 1119 29.69 -6.76 -9.48
C LYS A 1119 29.37 -8.01 -10.31
N ARG A 1120 29.09 -9.13 -9.63
CA ARG A 1120 28.85 -10.47 -10.24
C ARG A 1120 27.38 -10.85 -10.39
N PHE A 1121 26.48 -10.02 -9.86
CA PHE A 1121 25.04 -10.28 -9.76
C PHE A 1121 24.25 -9.15 -10.43
N PRO A 1122 22.95 -9.35 -10.77
CA PRO A 1122 22.08 -8.26 -11.18
C PRO A 1122 22.00 -7.16 -10.12
N PRO A 1123 21.69 -5.91 -10.51
CA PRO A 1123 21.36 -4.85 -9.54
C PRO A 1123 20.14 -5.23 -8.71
N ILE A 1124 20.14 -4.90 -7.41
CA ILE A 1124 19.01 -5.18 -6.52
C ILE A 1124 17.70 -4.54 -6.99
N GLU A 1125 17.82 -3.45 -7.76
CA GLU A 1125 16.73 -2.78 -8.46
C GLU A 1125 15.88 -3.75 -9.28
N LYS A 1126 16.51 -4.74 -9.93
CA LYS A 1126 15.81 -5.72 -10.78
C LYS A 1126 15.03 -6.73 -9.96
N ASP A 1127 15.64 -7.24 -8.89
CA ASP A 1127 15.04 -8.27 -8.04
C ASP A 1127 13.87 -7.67 -7.25
N MET A 1128 14.03 -6.47 -6.67
CA MET A 1128 12.95 -5.77 -5.98
C MET A 1128 11.80 -5.38 -6.91
N LYS A 1129 12.07 -4.97 -8.16
CA LYS A 1129 11.01 -4.77 -9.18
C LYS A 1129 10.21 -6.06 -9.43
N MET A 1130 10.85 -7.22 -9.46
CA MET A 1130 10.15 -8.50 -9.64
C MET A 1130 9.35 -8.91 -8.39
N VAL A 1131 9.89 -8.74 -7.17
CA VAL A 1131 9.16 -9.01 -5.93
C VAL A 1131 7.95 -8.06 -5.79
N LEU A 1132 8.10 -6.78 -6.15
CA LEU A 1132 7.02 -5.79 -6.14
C LEU A 1132 5.94 -6.06 -7.21
N ALA A 1133 6.32 -6.55 -8.40
CA ALA A 1133 5.36 -6.97 -9.43
C ALA A 1133 4.52 -8.20 -8.99
N HIS A 1134 5.03 -8.99 -8.05
CA HIS A 1134 4.37 -10.17 -7.49
C HIS A 1134 3.89 -9.99 -6.04
N SER A 1135 3.92 -8.76 -5.48
CA SER A 1135 3.72 -8.51 -4.05
C SER A 1135 2.50 -9.24 -3.49
N GLY A 1136 1.33 -9.09 -4.12
CA GLY A 1136 0.09 -9.70 -3.64
C GLY A 1136 -0.04 -11.21 -3.84
N SER A 1137 0.64 -11.82 -4.83
CA SER A 1137 0.69 -13.30 -4.91
C SER A 1137 1.69 -13.90 -3.93
N LEU A 1138 2.66 -13.10 -3.49
CA LEU A 1138 3.55 -13.39 -2.37
C LEU A 1138 2.94 -13.02 -1.01
N LEU A 1139 1.76 -12.36 -1.01
CA LEU A 1139 1.06 -11.77 0.12
C LEU A 1139 1.97 -10.81 0.95
N LEU A 1140 2.78 -10.02 0.26
CA LEU A 1140 3.67 -9.01 0.82
C LEU A 1140 3.03 -7.62 0.74
N ASP A 1141 3.14 -6.85 1.82
CA ASP A 1141 2.67 -5.46 1.91
C ASP A 1141 3.45 -4.55 0.93
N PRO A 1142 2.77 -3.78 0.06
CA PRO A 1142 3.42 -2.90 -0.92
C PRO A 1142 4.23 -1.75 -0.31
N ALA A 1143 3.79 -1.13 0.78
CA ALA A 1143 4.44 0.03 1.37
C ALA A 1143 5.70 -0.34 2.15
N ALA A 1144 5.73 -1.51 2.81
CA ALA A 1144 6.94 -2.07 3.42
C ALA A 1144 7.94 -2.53 2.33
N LEU A 1145 7.42 -3.08 1.23
CA LEU A 1145 8.22 -3.38 0.04
C LEU A 1145 8.89 -2.12 -0.55
N GLN A 1146 8.15 -1.01 -0.70
CA GLN A 1146 8.68 0.25 -1.22
C GLN A 1146 9.77 0.85 -0.28
N GLU A 1147 9.53 0.82 1.03
CA GLU A 1147 10.51 1.28 2.04
C GLU A 1147 11.82 0.48 1.96
N VAL A 1148 11.74 -0.85 1.96
CA VAL A 1148 12.90 -1.75 1.84
C VAL A 1148 13.58 -1.60 0.47
N TYR A 1149 12.81 -1.41 -0.61
CA TYR A 1149 13.33 -1.22 -1.96
C TYR A 1149 14.21 0.03 -2.06
N HIS A 1150 13.71 1.19 -1.62
CA HIS A 1150 14.51 2.42 -1.57
C HIS A 1150 15.79 2.23 -0.74
N GLN A 1151 15.69 1.64 0.46
CA GLN A 1151 16.85 1.39 1.32
C GLN A 1151 17.92 0.50 0.66
N MET A 1152 17.53 -0.59 -0.01
CA MET A 1152 18.49 -1.48 -0.66
C MET A 1152 19.13 -0.86 -1.91
N VAL A 1153 18.40 -0.08 -2.71
CA VAL A 1153 18.99 0.66 -3.85
C VAL A 1153 19.95 1.74 -3.39
N MET A 1154 19.63 2.48 -2.33
CA MET A 1154 20.53 3.48 -1.76
C MET A 1154 21.82 2.84 -1.23
N LEU A 1155 21.74 1.68 -0.56
CA LEU A 1155 22.95 0.90 -0.20
C LEU A 1155 23.76 0.46 -1.42
N GLU A 1156 23.11 -0.01 -2.48
CA GLU A 1156 23.78 -0.42 -3.72
C GLU A 1156 24.49 0.76 -4.40
N LYS A 1157 23.82 1.91 -4.54
CA LYS A 1157 24.39 3.16 -5.06
C LYS A 1157 25.63 3.60 -4.28
N LEU A 1158 25.51 3.72 -2.95
CA LEU A 1158 26.61 4.14 -2.07
C LEU A 1158 27.83 3.22 -2.20
N HIS A 1159 27.63 1.91 -2.32
CA HIS A 1159 28.72 0.96 -2.50
C HIS A 1159 29.32 0.87 -3.91
N GLN A 1160 28.70 1.52 -4.90
CA GLN A 1160 29.27 1.63 -6.25
C GLN A 1160 30.17 2.88 -6.45
N VAL A 1161 30.09 3.88 -5.57
CA VAL A 1161 30.93 5.10 -5.60
C VAL A 1161 32.36 4.77 -5.12
N PRO A 1162 33.39 4.82 -5.98
CA PRO A 1162 34.74 4.32 -5.62
C PRO A 1162 35.46 5.14 -4.54
N GLU A 1163 35.09 6.41 -4.38
CA GLU A 1163 35.73 7.37 -3.47
C GLU A 1163 34.94 7.58 -2.17
N PHE A 1164 33.84 6.82 -1.94
CA PHE A 1164 32.90 7.04 -0.83
C PHE A 1164 33.59 7.18 0.54
N SER A 1165 33.32 8.29 1.24
CA SER A 1165 34.00 8.63 2.49
C SER A 1165 33.37 7.88 3.68
N PRO A 1166 34.02 6.83 4.26
CA PRO A 1166 33.34 5.90 5.16
C PRO A 1166 33.12 6.42 6.60
N ALA A 1167 33.21 7.74 6.81
CA ALA A 1167 33.18 8.37 8.13
C ALA A 1167 31.77 8.82 8.55
N THR A 1168 30.84 9.05 7.61
CA THR A 1168 29.46 8.60 7.85
C THR A 1168 29.51 7.08 7.74
N SER A 1169 29.51 6.40 8.88
CA SER A 1169 29.92 5.00 8.90
C SER A 1169 28.99 4.15 8.02
N VAL A 1170 29.58 3.30 7.17
CA VAL A 1170 28.83 2.25 6.45
C VAL A 1170 28.05 1.42 7.46
N ASP A 1171 28.62 1.21 8.64
CA ASP A 1171 27.96 0.68 9.83
C ASP A 1171 26.64 1.39 10.18
N ALA A 1172 26.53 2.72 10.16
CA ALA A 1172 25.29 3.44 10.50
C ALA A 1172 24.23 3.31 9.39
N ILE A 1173 24.64 3.44 8.12
CA ILE A 1173 23.73 3.32 6.97
C ILE A 1173 23.26 1.86 6.79
N THR A 1174 24.11 0.88 7.12
CA THR A 1174 23.72 -0.55 7.13
C THR A 1174 23.02 -0.97 8.43
N LYS A 1175 23.26 -0.32 9.59
CA LYS A 1175 22.48 -0.55 10.82
C LYS A 1175 21.03 -0.08 10.76
N ARG A 1176 20.66 0.89 9.90
CA ARG A 1176 19.25 1.18 9.58
C ARG A 1176 18.52 -0.11 9.10
N PRO A 1177 18.97 -0.81 8.04
CA PRO A 1177 18.38 -2.07 7.55
C PRO A 1177 18.87 -3.38 8.23
N LEU A 1178 19.95 -3.37 9.03
CA LEU A 1178 20.45 -4.54 9.79
C LEU A 1178 19.88 -4.64 11.21
N ARG A 1179 19.47 -3.52 11.83
CA ARG A 1179 18.68 -3.56 13.05
C ARG A 1179 17.24 -3.88 12.68
N LEU A 1180 16.95 -5.17 12.66
CA LEU A 1180 15.64 -5.64 13.07
C LEU A 1180 15.47 -5.24 14.54
N HIS A 1181 14.32 -4.66 14.84
CA HIS A 1181 14.03 -3.94 16.07
C HIS A 1181 13.65 -4.89 17.22
#